data_AF-A0A4U7EG03-F1
#
_entry.id   AF-A0A4U7EG03-F1
#
_cell.length_a   1.000
_cell.length_b   1.000
_cell.length_c   1.000
_cell.angle_alpha   90.00
_cell.angle_beta   90.00
_cell.angle_gamma   90.00
#
_symmetry.space_group_name_H-M   'P 1'
#
loop_
_entity.id
_entity.type
_entity.pdbx_description
1 polymer ?
#
loop_
_entity_poly.entity_id
_entity_poly.type
_entity_poly.pdbx_seq_one_letter_code
_entity_poly.pdbx_strand_id
1 'polypeptide(L)'
;MNYGSYVEVPSGIQRNRGRNDWYEAHLVDADGDGIIRYIELERSDETPSFSDLKRQLKRHGSPIDELFTVVAYRTGPDPLTSPVDDDLTFLFIDEQFSSEAVEVTFDLKYFTVERSDVEPAYVDFLGDLSVNSAQGRTSLERDVEDVFSIREITRSFYEEFGEIFRGTLQGAIHDLEAPDENLNAYTRTVVNRVLFLMFIEEKGWLDGDTDYVENRYEAATADPDKHLYHDLFEPLFFEALSNTGTTDDEFLGRIPFLNGGLFERAAIERDVTIDEAFFDALLDPEEDESGEPKGFLRRYKISLRESNPSEQELVVDPEFIGRIFEMFMQADERSEVGAFYTPKPITTYMTKNALKQHLLERTDLTHEQVVSLVSDHAAPESLTPAQADAVDDALRSASVLDPAVGSGAFVIAMLEELVAVAEAVDATRDDADAMDRFERKQEFIADNLYGVDIDAGGIELCKFRVWLHLMQDLNVSHEEFLDRNEELALPNLGFKFFVGNSLVGEHDPTRIDVRSYQETLTGGLESTLDEIHETRSDFLTAHGDEKAALGERLEDLTDRLETQLAVEGGDDWMNEVAAEAGSTFAWTSMIPEVILDGGFDIVIGNPPYEGWSQQGYVGELATFYDEQYDFYETIPGMRHDLYQKFIIRGWELTAEEGVLSYITSNTFYTIGSKQSSRRLMQQHELNELIRANPNTFDASVNPAIFALRKTSPPSDHRISYVDASETPINEYRTLVGELGNFREQRPSSDEEATTRLDTLEPTTGYAVDLDVYRNTIRNAFFEPNEENMRLFERFMERIQDLSTEWEAEIQDSTSLENSLDRIRRDHLSQLTEGSVTILGLLTLGGVGIQTGDVEEYTAYLDGSEDAEKIKQRNGDEFEYVEKNDETFRYRSRVIQQRHVRDPSTLSEQEKRSGIDGPWDGQTWVPIEKGFKQGETYYKETYEYVNWSEDAVERIEADGMIKNREYSFEEGILISTGGFSDLAVRYTTDRLIGAPLIIFTTNTELVSPKYLVGVLLSETVNDIAKTFLNSSGMQTTDVRHIPIVIPTPEQKSSVESLVDEAIDCRNGSASRSIDAVRSDIEEIVEELYS
;
A
#
# COMPACT_ATOMS: atom_id res chain seq x y z
N MET A 1 1.01 -43.78 -24.61
CA MET A 1 1.75 -44.59 -25.61
C MET A 1 2.38 -45.82 -24.93
N ASN A 2 2.61 -46.93 -25.65
CA ASN A 2 3.14 -48.23 -25.17
C ASN A 2 4.07 -48.21 -23.92
N TYR A 3 3.55 -48.61 -22.76
CA TYR A 3 4.25 -48.75 -21.46
C TYR A 3 5.11 -50.03 -21.37
N GLY A 4 6.18 -50.13 -22.17
CA GLY A 4 7.01 -51.35 -22.21
C GLY A 4 8.49 -51.18 -22.56
N SER A 5 8.99 -49.96 -22.71
CA SER A 5 10.40 -49.71 -23.01
C SER A 5 10.94 -48.68 -22.04
N TYR A 6 11.97 -49.09 -21.29
CA TYR A 6 12.89 -48.26 -20.51
C TYR A 6 12.85 -46.78 -20.92
N VAL A 7 12.55 -45.91 -19.96
CA VAL A 7 12.79 -44.46 -20.05
C VAL A 7 14.21 -44.27 -20.59
N GLU A 8 14.33 -43.81 -21.85
CA GLU A 8 15.61 -43.32 -22.38
C GLU A 8 15.93 -42.06 -21.60
N VAL A 9 16.80 -42.22 -20.62
CA VAL A 9 17.35 -41.13 -19.82
C VAL A 9 18.18 -40.23 -20.75
N PRO A 10 17.81 -38.95 -20.99
CA PRO A 10 18.56 -38.03 -21.83
C PRO A 10 20.06 -38.01 -21.49
N SER A 11 20.91 -37.86 -22.52
CA SER A 11 22.35 -37.77 -22.36
C SER A 11 22.73 -36.51 -21.56
N GLY A 12 22.96 -36.70 -20.26
CA GLY A 12 23.23 -35.64 -19.27
C GLY A 12 22.88 -36.10 -17.86
N ILE A 13 21.88 -36.98 -17.74
CA ILE A 13 21.41 -37.50 -16.45
C ILE A 13 22.29 -38.67 -16.00
N GLN A 14 23.09 -38.46 -14.96
CA GLN A 14 23.73 -39.57 -14.25
C GLN A 14 22.79 -40.09 -13.17
N ARG A 15 22.27 -41.32 -13.33
CA ARG A 15 21.72 -42.08 -12.20
C ARG A 15 22.85 -42.34 -11.20
N ASN A 16 23.10 -41.42 -10.28
CA ASN A 16 23.94 -41.69 -9.14
C ASN A 16 23.19 -42.67 -8.25
N ARG A 17 23.71 -43.91 -8.14
CA ARG A 17 23.35 -44.80 -7.04
C ARG A 17 23.82 -44.11 -5.77
N GLY A 18 22.90 -43.49 -5.04
CA GLY A 18 23.17 -42.79 -3.80
C GLY A 18 24.09 -43.61 -2.89
N ARG A 19 25.05 -42.94 -2.26
CA ARG A 19 25.91 -43.55 -1.24
C ARG A 19 25.06 -43.80 0.02
N ASN A 20 24.30 -44.90 0.02
CA ASN A 20 23.96 -45.77 1.16
C ASN A 20 22.50 -46.24 1.28
N ASP A 21 21.53 -45.76 0.51
CA ASP A 21 20.15 -46.25 0.63
C ASP A 21 19.50 -46.55 -0.72
N TRP A 22 18.81 -47.70 -0.79
CA TRP A 22 18.39 -48.35 -2.03
C TRP A 22 17.05 -47.81 -2.55
N TYR A 23 16.54 -46.72 -1.96
CA TYR A 23 15.17 -46.20 -2.13
C TYR A 23 15.13 -44.85 -2.85
N GLU A 24 16.28 -44.30 -3.23
CA GLU A 24 16.40 -42.92 -3.74
C GLU A 24 17.16 -42.88 -5.06
N ALA A 25 16.78 -41.96 -5.95
CA ALA A 25 17.46 -41.67 -7.20
C ALA A 25 17.57 -40.15 -7.38
N HIS A 26 18.72 -39.67 -7.85
CA HIS A 26 18.96 -38.26 -8.06
C HIS A 26 19.12 -37.98 -9.56
N LEU A 27 18.43 -36.96 -10.04
CA LEU A 27 18.64 -36.31 -11.31
C LEU A 27 19.63 -35.16 -11.07
N VAL A 28 20.74 -35.14 -11.80
CA VAL A 28 21.76 -34.09 -11.72
C VAL A 28 21.96 -33.45 -13.08
N ASP A 29 22.39 -32.19 -13.10
CA ASP A 29 22.76 -31.48 -14.33
C ASP A 29 24.16 -31.89 -14.86
N ALA A 30 24.66 -31.15 -15.86
CA ALA A 30 25.95 -31.42 -16.50
C ALA A 30 27.17 -31.12 -15.60
N ASP A 31 27.01 -30.23 -14.62
CA ASP A 31 28.04 -29.82 -13.67
C ASP A 31 28.03 -30.70 -12.40
N GLY A 32 26.96 -31.48 -12.21
CA GLY A 32 26.81 -32.48 -11.16
C GLY A 32 25.92 -32.02 -10.00
N ASP A 33 25.24 -30.89 -10.16
CA ASP A 33 24.34 -30.31 -9.17
C ASP A 33 22.95 -30.95 -9.25
N GLY A 34 22.26 -31.06 -8.11
CA GLY A 34 20.99 -31.79 -7.99
C GLY A 34 19.81 -31.05 -8.62
N ILE A 35 19.05 -31.67 -9.52
CA ILE A 35 17.82 -31.10 -10.09
C ILE A 35 16.59 -31.70 -9.40
N ILE A 36 16.43 -33.03 -9.46
CA ILE A 36 15.27 -33.74 -8.89
C ILE A 36 15.75 -34.86 -8.00
N ARG A 37 15.21 -34.95 -6.78
CA ARG A 37 15.37 -36.13 -5.92
C ARG A 37 14.12 -37.00 -6.03
N TYR A 38 14.25 -38.26 -6.38
CA TYR A 38 13.14 -39.21 -6.43
C TYR A 38 13.26 -40.23 -5.30
N ILE A 39 12.21 -40.39 -4.50
CA ILE A 39 12.17 -41.25 -3.31
C ILE A 39 11.02 -42.26 -3.45
N GLU A 40 11.30 -43.56 -3.25
CA GLU A 40 10.28 -44.61 -3.18
C GLU A 40 10.06 -45.14 -1.77
N LEU A 41 8.81 -45.12 -1.33
CA LEU A 41 8.38 -45.58 -0.01
C LEU A 41 7.55 -46.87 -0.08
N GLU A 42 7.70 -47.78 0.89
CA GLU A 42 6.78 -48.92 1.05
C GLU A 42 5.44 -48.44 1.61
N ARG A 43 4.32 -48.82 0.98
CA ARG A 43 2.99 -48.56 1.52
C ARG A 43 2.75 -49.44 2.75
N SER A 44 2.53 -48.84 3.92
CA SER A 44 1.92 -49.51 5.06
C SER A 44 0.40 -49.48 4.91
N ASP A 45 -0.31 -50.48 5.46
CA ASP A 45 -1.78 -50.53 5.48
C ASP A 45 -2.44 -49.38 6.29
N GLU A 46 -1.62 -48.57 6.97
CA GLU A 46 -1.96 -47.27 7.55
C GLU A 46 -1.44 -46.19 6.60
N THR A 47 -2.31 -45.24 6.20
CA THR A 47 -1.97 -44.09 5.35
C THR A 47 -0.65 -43.46 5.82
N PRO A 48 0.39 -43.38 4.99
CA PRO A 48 1.67 -42.85 5.41
C PRO A 48 1.48 -41.40 5.82
N SER A 49 1.61 -41.12 7.11
CA SER A 49 1.51 -39.74 7.60
C SER A 49 2.74 -38.96 7.16
N PHE A 50 2.59 -37.66 6.91
CA PHE A 50 3.68 -36.69 6.68
C PHE A 50 4.87 -36.86 7.67
N SER A 51 4.61 -37.40 8.86
CA SER A 51 5.59 -37.84 9.85
C SER A 51 6.63 -38.84 9.34
N ASP A 52 6.26 -39.77 8.47
CA ASP A 52 7.15 -40.80 7.90
C ASP A 52 8.11 -40.18 6.88
N LEU A 53 7.61 -39.24 6.07
CA LEU A 53 8.40 -38.43 5.13
C LEU A 53 9.41 -37.55 5.88
N LYS A 54 8.93 -36.80 6.89
CA LYS A 54 9.77 -35.98 7.77
C LYS A 54 10.84 -36.83 8.47
N ARG A 55 10.51 -38.05 8.89
CA ARG A 55 11.48 -39.00 9.48
C ARG A 55 12.52 -39.48 8.46
N GLN A 56 12.16 -39.64 7.20
CA GLN A 56 13.09 -40.01 6.12
C GLN A 56 14.05 -38.86 5.79
N LEU A 57 13.51 -37.66 5.56
CA LEU A 57 14.31 -36.44 5.34
C LEU A 57 15.27 -36.19 6.52
N LYS A 58 14.81 -36.39 7.75
CA LYS A 58 15.60 -36.25 8.98
C LYS A 58 16.65 -37.34 9.22
N ARG A 59 16.43 -38.58 8.75
CA ARG A 59 17.36 -39.71 8.98
C ARG A 59 18.65 -39.58 8.20
N HIS A 60 18.63 -38.91 7.04
CA HIS A 60 19.72 -39.01 6.08
C HIS A 60 20.71 -37.85 6.10
N GLY A 61 20.40 -36.70 6.73
CA GLY A 61 21.38 -35.65 7.06
C GLY A 61 22.29 -35.17 5.91
N SER A 62 21.94 -35.48 4.67
CA SER A 62 22.60 -34.97 3.48
C SER A 62 22.07 -33.56 3.25
N PRO A 63 22.93 -32.58 2.88
CA PRO A 63 22.43 -31.33 2.32
C PRO A 63 21.56 -31.67 1.12
N ILE A 64 20.32 -31.20 1.15
CA ILE A 64 19.39 -31.31 0.02
C ILE A 64 19.78 -30.14 -0.89
N ASP A 65 20.40 -30.47 -2.01
CA ASP A 65 20.86 -29.49 -3.01
C ASP A 65 20.12 -29.72 -4.34
N GLU A 66 18.95 -30.37 -4.26
CA GLU A 66 18.01 -30.57 -5.36
C GLU A 66 16.95 -29.48 -5.37
N LEU A 67 16.57 -29.01 -6.56
CA LEU A 67 15.52 -27.99 -6.71
C LEU A 67 14.18 -28.49 -6.17
N PHE A 68 13.81 -29.75 -6.42
CA PHE A 68 12.60 -30.35 -5.85
C PHE A 68 12.71 -31.88 -5.71
N THR A 69 11.79 -32.46 -4.95
CA THR A 69 11.71 -33.89 -4.61
C THR A 69 10.41 -34.49 -5.10
N VAL A 70 10.44 -35.70 -5.65
CA VAL A 70 9.29 -36.48 -6.08
C VAL A 70 9.23 -37.77 -5.25
N VAL A 71 8.10 -38.02 -4.61
CA VAL A 71 7.86 -39.18 -3.76
C VAL A 71 6.82 -40.07 -4.41
N ALA A 72 7.13 -41.35 -4.50
CA ALA A 72 6.21 -42.37 -4.99
C ALA A 72 6.11 -43.52 -4.00
N TYR A 73 4.92 -44.13 -3.90
CA TYR A 73 4.73 -45.32 -3.09
C TYR A 73 4.87 -46.57 -3.94
N ARG A 74 5.65 -47.57 -3.50
CA ARG A 74 5.80 -48.83 -4.25
C ARG A 74 4.76 -49.86 -3.81
N THR A 75 4.23 -50.60 -4.77
CA THR A 75 3.29 -51.72 -4.53
C THR A 75 4.00 -53.08 -4.45
N GLY A 76 5.30 -53.14 -4.79
CA GLY A 76 6.13 -54.34 -4.76
C GLY A 76 7.36 -54.23 -3.84
N PRO A 77 8.08 -55.34 -3.60
CA PRO A 77 9.16 -55.40 -2.60
C PRO A 77 10.49 -54.80 -3.07
N ASP A 78 10.69 -54.62 -4.38
CA ASP A 78 11.97 -54.23 -4.96
C ASP A 78 11.98 -52.72 -5.33
N PRO A 79 12.74 -51.85 -4.63
CA PRO A 79 12.79 -50.42 -4.96
C PRO A 79 13.31 -50.13 -6.37
N LEU A 80 12.88 -48.99 -6.92
CA LEU A 80 13.23 -48.40 -8.22
C LEU A 80 12.95 -49.31 -9.43
N THR A 81 12.28 -50.43 -9.20
CA THR A 81 12.04 -51.50 -10.19
C THR A 81 10.65 -52.14 -10.04
N SER A 82 10.01 -52.04 -8.88
CA SER A 82 8.62 -52.44 -8.68
C SER A 82 7.66 -51.40 -9.27
N PRO A 83 6.43 -51.81 -9.62
CA PRO A 83 5.36 -50.85 -9.91
C PRO A 83 5.16 -49.95 -8.70
N VAL A 84 4.92 -48.68 -8.98
CA VAL A 84 4.54 -47.69 -7.99
C VAL A 84 3.05 -47.41 -8.11
N ASP A 85 2.50 -46.87 -7.04
CA ASP A 85 1.14 -46.38 -6.94
C ASP A 85 0.89 -45.25 -7.93
N ASP A 86 -0.39 -44.97 -8.12
CA ASP A 86 -0.81 -43.89 -9.00
C ASP A 86 -0.57 -42.51 -8.37
N ASP A 87 -0.48 -42.40 -7.04
CA ASP A 87 -0.17 -41.16 -6.34
C ASP A 87 1.32 -40.76 -6.42
N LEU A 88 1.58 -39.51 -6.83
CA LEU A 88 2.89 -38.87 -6.84
C LEU A 88 2.89 -37.59 -6.04
N THR A 89 3.76 -37.46 -5.04
CA THR A 89 3.92 -36.21 -4.30
C THR A 89 5.14 -35.44 -4.79
N PHE A 90 4.97 -34.20 -5.24
CA PHE A 90 6.03 -33.27 -5.60
C PHE A 90 6.29 -32.31 -4.43
N LEU A 91 7.54 -32.09 -4.05
CA LEU A 91 7.95 -31.38 -2.85
C LEU A 91 9.06 -30.37 -3.18
N PHE A 92 8.82 -29.10 -2.91
CA PHE A 92 9.83 -28.04 -2.89
C PHE A 92 10.20 -27.73 -1.43
N ILE A 93 11.48 -27.49 -1.17
CA ILE A 93 12.00 -27.18 0.16
C ILE A 93 12.45 -25.74 0.16
N ASP A 94 11.70 -24.88 0.84
CA ASP A 94 11.94 -23.43 0.84
C ASP A 94 13.14 -23.10 1.74
N GLU A 95 13.17 -23.64 2.98
CA GLU A 95 14.24 -23.34 3.95
C GLU A 95 14.59 -24.53 4.86
N GLN A 96 15.86 -24.56 5.29
CA GLN A 96 16.40 -25.54 6.25
C GLN A 96 17.01 -24.86 7.48
N PHE A 97 16.35 -24.97 8.63
CA PHE A 97 16.89 -24.45 9.90
C PHE A 97 17.69 -25.51 10.66
N SER A 98 18.88 -25.17 11.15
CA SER A 98 19.68 -26.01 12.04
C SER A 98 20.25 -25.19 13.20
N SER A 99 19.75 -25.40 14.42
CA SER A 99 20.40 -24.91 15.65
C SER A 99 21.31 -25.97 16.28
N GLU A 100 22.36 -25.56 17.01
CA GLU A 100 23.30 -26.51 17.67
C GLU A 100 22.64 -27.39 18.74
N ALA A 101 21.37 -27.14 19.10
CA ALA A 101 20.60 -27.97 20.00
C ALA A 101 19.11 -28.01 19.57
N VAL A 102 18.71 -29.11 18.92
CA VAL A 102 17.32 -29.55 18.59
C VAL A 102 16.91 -29.38 17.10
N GLU A 103 16.10 -30.36 16.69
CA GLU A 103 15.53 -30.76 15.38
C GLU A 103 15.63 -29.79 14.18
N VAL A 104 16.19 -30.31 13.08
CA VAL A 104 16.05 -29.72 11.74
C VAL A 104 14.56 -29.63 11.40
N THR A 105 14.10 -28.41 11.14
CA THR A 105 12.75 -28.09 10.64
C THR A 105 12.89 -27.61 9.19
N PHE A 106 11.98 -28.08 8.34
CA PHE A 106 11.94 -27.78 6.91
C PHE A 106 10.64 -27.03 6.64
N ASP A 107 10.71 -25.96 5.85
CA ASP A 107 9.52 -25.39 5.22
C ASP A 107 9.30 -26.11 3.87
N LEU A 108 8.14 -26.75 3.70
CA LEU A 108 7.88 -27.69 2.62
C LEU A 108 6.61 -27.26 1.88
N LYS A 109 6.76 -26.94 0.59
CA LYS A 109 5.65 -26.76 -0.34
C LYS A 109 5.47 -28.06 -1.13
N TYR A 110 4.25 -28.57 -1.28
CA TYR A 110 4.04 -29.81 -2.00
C TYR A 110 2.63 -29.95 -2.56
N PHE A 111 2.49 -30.76 -3.61
CA PHE A 111 1.21 -31.21 -4.14
C PHE A 111 1.27 -32.69 -4.50
N THR A 112 0.11 -33.35 -4.62
CA THR A 112 0.02 -34.78 -4.97
C THR A 112 -0.83 -34.97 -6.21
N VAL A 113 -0.30 -35.70 -7.20
CA VAL A 113 -0.94 -35.96 -8.49
C VAL A 113 -1.26 -37.45 -8.61
N GLU A 114 -2.52 -37.77 -8.90
CA GLU A 114 -2.94 -39.13 -9.25
C GLU A 114 -2.68 -39.40 -10.74
N ARG A 115 -1.74 -40.30 -11.05
CA ARG A 115 -1.32 -40.59 -12.45
C ARG A 115 -2.43 -41.17 -13.32
N SER A 116 -3.39 -41.85 -12.71
CA SER A 116 -4.55 -42.43 -13.42
C SER A 116 -5.60 -41.39 -13.77
N ASP A 117 -5.65 -40.28 -13.05
CA ASP A 117 -6.68 -39.26 -13.11
C ASP A 117 -6.07 -37.87 -12.82
N VAL A 118 -5.19 -37.42 -13.72
CA VAL A 118 -4.47 -36.15 -13.56
C VAL A 118 -5.43 -35.02 -13.94
N GLU A 119 -5.80 -34.17 -12.99
CA GLU A 119 -6.61 -32.98 -13.28
C GLU A 119 -5.85 -32.04 -14.25
N PRO A 120 -6.53 -31.42 -15.24
CA PRO A 120 -5.90 -30.58 -16.26
C PRO A 120 -5.02 -29.45 -15.71
N ALA A 121 -5.43 -28.82 -14.60
CA ALA A 121 -4.64 -27.77 -13.94
C ALA A 121 -3.21 -28.24 -13.58
N TYR A 122 -3.06 -29.47 -13.06
CA TYR A 122 -1.74 -30.03 -12.77
C TYR A 122 -0.90 -30.28 -14.04
N VAL A 123 -1.53 -30.50 -15.20
CA VAL A 123 -0.80 -30.72 -16.47
C VAL A 123 -0.12 -29.45 -16.93
N ASP A 124 -0.77 -28.30 -16.79
CA ASP A 124 -0.21 -27.00 -17.14
C ASP A 124 0.96 -26.64 -16.20
N PHE A 125 0.78 -26.78 -14.88
CA PHE A 125 1.87 -26.54 -13.90
C PHE A 125 3.08 -27.45 -14.11
N LEU A 126 2.85 -28.75 -14.33
CA LEU A 126 3.92 -29.70 -14.62
C LEU A 126 4.56 -29.46 -16.00
N GLY A 127 3.85 -28.80 -16.93
CA GLY A 127 4.35 -28.38 -18.23
C GLY A 127 5.40 -27.27 -18.14
N ASP A 128 5.21 -26.34 -17.21
CA ASP A 128 6.14 -25.24 -16.94
C ASP A 128 7.43 -25.71 -16.25
N LEU A 129 7.39 -26.82 -15.51
CA LEU A 129 8.58 -27.50 -14.96
C LEU A 129 9.46 -28.23 -16.01
N SER A 130 9.25 -27.98 -17.31
CA SER A 130 9.96 -28.70 -18.38
C SER A 130 11.41 -28.23 -18.58
N VAL A 131 12.37 -29.15 -18.37
CA VAL A 131 13.80 -28.85 -18.52
C VAL A 131 14.23 -28.85 -19.99
N ASN A 132 14.65 -27.69 -20.51
CA ASN A 132 15.27 -27.60 -21.83
C ASN A 132 16.79 -27.85 -21.78
N SER A 133 17.33 -28.56 -22.77
CA SER A 133 18.76 -28.94 -22.85
C SER A 133 19.80 -27.80 -22.83
N ALA A 134 19.38 -26.54 -22.85
CA ALA A 134 20.24 -25.34 -22.83
C ALA A 134 19.93 -24.38 -21.66
N GLN A 135 19.04 -24.77 -20.75
CA GLN A 135 18.58 -23.94 -19.63
C GLN A 135 19.53 -24.08 -18.44
N GLY A 136 19.90 -22.95 -17.81
CA GLY A 136 20.80 -22.92 -16.66
C GLY A 136 20.07 -23.09 -15.33
N ARG A 137 20.77 -23.58 -14.29
CA ARG A 137 20.22 -23.89 -12.96
C ARG A 137 19.41 -22.75 -12.35
N THR A 138 19.92 -21.51 -12.35
CA THR A 138 19.20 -20.33 -11.78
C THR A 138 17.89 -20.00 -12.51
N SER A 139 17.79 -20.32 -13.80
CA SER A 139 16.52 -20.17 -14.52
C SER A 139 15.54 -21.27 -14.12
N LEU A 140 16.02 -22.49 -13.95
CA LEU A 140 15.20 -23.63 -13.54
C LEU A 140 14.76 -23.52 -12.08
N GLU A 141 15.61 -22.95 -11.22
CA GLU A 141 15.31 -22.61 -9.83
C GLU A 141 14.17 -21.60 -9.77
N ARG A 142 14.22 -20.55 -10.60
CA ARG A 142 13.11 -19.60 -10.73
C ARG A 142 11.84 -20.27 -11.24
N ASP A 143 11.90 -21.09 -12.30
CA ASP A 143 10.71 -21.77 -12.83
C ASP A 143 10.08 -22.72 -11.78
N VAL A 144 10.91 -23.38 -10.96
CA VAL A 144 10.45 -24.20 -9.83
C VAL A 144 9.84 -23.31 -8.74
N GLU A 145 10.51 -22.24 -8.33
CA GLU A 145 9.97 -21.28 -7.36
C GLU A 145 8.62 -20.69 -7.83
N ASP A 146 8.50 -20.36 -9.11
CA ASP A 146 7.30 -19.80 -9.74
C ASP A 146 6.15 -20.81 -9.74
N VAL A 147 6.39 -22.08 -10.11
CA VAL A 147 5.37 -23.14 -10.08
C VAL A 147 4.89 -23.47 -8.67
N PHE A 148 5.80 -23.45 -7.68
CA PHE A 148 5.44 -23.62 -6.27
C PHE A 148 5.00 -22.31 -5.59
N SER A 149 4.79 -21.22 -6.34
CA SER A 149 4.31 -19.93 -5.85
C SER A 149 2.82 -19.75 -6.15
N ILE A 150 2.02 -19.48 -5.12
CA ILE A 150 0.56 -19.23 -5.17
C ILE A 150 0.16 -18.13 -6.17
N ARG A 151 1.10 -17.29 -6.61
CA ARG A 151 0.84 -16.10 -7.45
C ARG A 151 0.49 -16.39 -8.91
N GLU A 152 0.99 -17.46 -9.54
CA GLU A 152 0.77 -17.68 -10.98
C GLU A 152 -0.59 -18.35 -11.30
N ILE A 153 -1.00 -19.35 -10.50
CA ILE A 153 -2.33 -20.02 -10.60
C ILE A 153 -3.48 -19.00 -10.51
N THR A 154 -3.31 -18.03 -9.63
CA THR A 154 -4.34 -17.05 -9.33
C THR A 154 -4.46 -15.99 -10.44
N ARG A 155 -3.37 -15.70 -11.16
CA ARG A 155 -3.38 -14.67 -12.20
C ARG A 155 -4.17 -15.08 -13.45
N SER A 156 -4.01 -16.30 -13.94
CA SER A 156 -4.76 -16.82 -15.09
C SER A 156 -6.25 -16.95 -14.78
N PHE A 157 -6.60 -17.47 -13.59
CA PHE A 157 -7.97 -17.47 -13.04
C PHE A 157 -8.61 -16.09 -13.14
N TYR A 158 -7.91 -15.07 -12.65
CA TYR A 158 -8.43 -13.72 -12.58
C TYR A 158 -8.65 -13.12 -13.97
N GLU A 159 -7.67 -13.25 -14.87
CA GLU A 159 -7.76 -12.73 -16.24
C GLU A 159 -8.95 -13.36 -16.98
N GLU A 160 -9.11 -14.68 -16.91
CA GLU A 160 -10.21 -15.40 -17.56
C GLU A 160 -11.58 -15.03 -16.97
N PHE A 161 -11.73 -15.03 -15.64
CA PHE A 161 -13.01 -14.69 -15.02
C PHE A 161 -13.44 -13.25 -15.33
N GLY A 162 -12.48 -12.32 -15.38
CA GLY A 162 -12.73 -10.93 -15.73
C GLY A 162 -13.24 -10.74 -17.16
N GLU A 163 -12.83 -11.60 -18.11
CA GLU A 163 -13.35 -11.62 -19.47
C GLU A 163 -14.77 -12.20 -19.53
N ILE A 164 -15.00 -13.33 -18.86
CA ILE A 164 -16.33 -13.96 -18.76
C ILE A 164 -17.35 -12.99 -18.15
N PHE A 165 -16.95 -12.29 -17.08
CA PHE A 165 -17.79 -11.35 -16.36
C PHE A 165 -18.25 -10.18 -17.26
N ARG A 166 -17.31 -9.50 -17.93
CA ARG A 166 -17.61 -8.32 -18.76
C ARG A 166 -18.25 -8.70 -20.10
N GLY A 167 -17.99 -9.89 -20.61
CA GLY A 167 -18.53 -10.39 -21.87
C GLY A 167 -19.86 -11.11 -21.67
N THR A 168 -19.77 -12.36 -21.22
CA THR A 168 -20.90 -13.30 -21.21
C THR A 168 -21.92 -12.96 -20.12
N LEU A 169 -21.47 -12.71 -18.88
CA LEU A 169 -22.39 -12.51 -17.75
C LEU A 169 -23.20 -11.21 -17.87
N GLN A 170 -22.52 -10.09 -18.14
CA GLN A 170 -23.20 -8.81 -18.35
C GLN A 170 -24.11 -8.83 -19.59
N GLY A 171 -23.70 -9.52 -20.67
CA GLY A 171 -24.49 -9.64 -21.90
C GLY A 171 -25.74 -10.53 -21.78
N ALA A 172 -25.82 -11.37 -20.75
CA ALA A 172 -26.92 -12.29 -20.50
C ALA A 172 -28.04 -11.71 -19.63
N ILE A 173 -27.90 -10.48 -19.12
CA ILE A 173 -28.90 -9.80 -18.28
C ILE A 173 -29.70 -8.81 -19.15
N HIS A 174 -31.03 -8.93 -19.12
CA HIS A 174 -31.95 -8.09 -19.88
C HIS A 174 -33.00 -7.44 -18.99
N ASP A 175 -33.62 -6.38 -19.52
CA ASP A 175 -34.72 -5.64 -18.90
C ASP A 175 -34.42 -4.98 -17.53
N LEU A 176 -33.13 -4.86 -17.17
CA LEU A 176 -32.67 -4.11 -16.00
C LEU A 176 -32.93 -2.60 -16.14
N GLU A 177 -33.47 -1.98 -15.09
CA GLU A 177 -33.67 -0.53 -15.03
C GLU A 177 -32.33 0.21 -14.98
N ALA A 178 -32.15 1.24 -15.83
CA ALA A 178 -30.91 2.02 -15.94
C ALA A 178 -29.64 1.13 -16.04
N PRO A 179 -29.51 0.30 -17.09
CA PRO A 179 -28.45 -0.71 -17.17
C PRO A 179 -27.05 -0.09 -17.22
N ASP A 180 -26.89 1.11 -17.78
CA ASP A 180 -25.61 1.84 -17.81
C ASP A 180 -25.08 2.13 -16.39
N GLU A 181 -25.96 2.23 -15.39
CA GLU A 181 -25.60 2.50 -13.99
C GLU A 181 -25.61 1.21 -13.15
N ASN A 182 -26.58 0.32 -13.38
CA ASN A 182 -26.86 -0.81 -12.48
C ASN A 182 -26.29 -2.16 -12.93
N LEU A 183 -25.93 -2.33 -14.21
CA LEU A 183 -25.59 -3.65 -14.76
C LEU A 183 -24.41 -4.30 -14.03
N ASN A 184 -23.32 -3.56 -13.81
CA ASN A 184 -22.14 -4.11 -13.14
C ASN A 184 -22.48 -4.59 -11.72
N ALA A 185 -23.10 -3.73 -10.91
CA ALA A 185 -23.50 -4.06 -9.54
C ALA A 185 -24.48 -5.25 -9.47
N TYR A 186 -25.43 -5.31 -10.40
CA TYR A 186 -26.38 -6.41 -10.47
C TYR A 186 -25.72 -7.74 -10.87
N THR A 187 -24.85 -7.73 -11.89
CA THR A 187 -24.07 -8.91 -12.28
C THR A 187 -23.25 -9.43 -11.09
N ARG A 188 -22.59 -8.55 -10.33
CA ARG A 188 -21.87 -8.93 -9.11
C ARG A 188 -22.78 -9.59 -8.09
N THR A 189 -23.95 -9.00 -7.84
CA THR A 189 -24.92 -9.53 -6.86
C THR A 189 -25.36 -10.95 -7.21
N VAL A 190 -25.65 -11.24 -8.49
CA VAL A 190 -26.04 -12.58 -8.94
C VAL A 190 -24.88 -13.57 -8.80
N VAL A 191 -23.66 -13.18 -9.19
CA VAL A 191 -22.45 -14.02 -8.99
C VAL A 191 -22.25 -14.34 -7.52
N ASN A 192 -22.41 -13.36 -6.62
CA ASN A 192 -22.27 -13.54 -5.18
C ASN A 192 -23.28 -14.53 -4.63
N ARG A 193 -24.52 -14.48 -5.09
CA ARG A 193 -25.56 -15.43 -4.69
C ARG A 193 -25.19 -16.86 -5.11
N VAL A 194 -24.72 -17.05 -6.35
CA VAL A 194 -24.27 -18.36 -6.83
C VAL A 194 -23.08 -18.87 -6.01
N LEU A 195 -22.05 -18.04 -5.83
CA LEU A 195 -20.89 -18.39 -5.01
C LEU A 195 -21.30 -18.72 -3.57
N PHE A 196 -22.21 -17.94 -2.96
CA PHE A 196 -22.72 -18.21 -1.62
C PHE A 196 -23.28 -19.62 -1.49
N LEU A 197 -24.12 -20.03 -2.46
CA LEU A 197 -24.69 -21.38 -2.49
C LEU A 197 -23.61 -22.46 -2.54
N MET A 198 -22.60 -22.26 -3.39
CA MET A 198 -21.47 -23.20 -3.51
C MET A 198 -20.60 -23.25 -2.25
N PHE A 199 -20.52 -22.17 -1.47
CA PHE A 199 -19.87 -22.22 -0.17
C PHE A 199 -20.71 -23.02 0.84
N ILE A 200 -21.99 -22.71 0.97
CA ILE A 200 -22.83 -23.32 2.01
C ILE A 200 -23.25 -24.76 1.70
N GLU A 201 -23.24 -25.20 0.43
CA GLU A 201 -23.58 -26.58 0.08
C GLU A 201 -22.62 -27.58 0.73
N GLU A 202 -21.35 -27.22 1.00
CA GLU A 202 -20.41 -28.06 1.76
C GLU A 202 -20.97 -28.49 3.13
N LYS A 203 -21.86 -27.69 3.72
CA LYS A 203 -22.54 -28.00 5.01
C LYS A 203 -23.72 -28.97 4.85
N GLY A 204 -24.14 -29.27 3.62
CA GLY A 204 -25.31 -30.09 3.29
C GLY A 204 -26.64 -29.41 3.64
N TRP A 205 -26.67 -28.08 3.78
CA TRP A 205 -27.88 -27.36 4.17
C TRP A 205 -28.90 -27.25 3.04
N LEU A 206 -28.49 -27.43 1.79
CA LEU A 206 -29.36 -27.41 0.63
C LEU A 206 -29.87 -28.83 0.34
N ASP A 207 -31.03 -29.19 0.91
CA ASP A 207 -31.70 -30.51 0.74
C ASP A 207 -30.85 -31.73 1.17
N GLY A 208 -29.85 -31.53 2.04
CA GLY A 208 -28.91 -32.60 2.43
C GLY A 208 -27.88 -32.96 1.35
N ASP A 209 -27.78 -32.15 0.30
CA ASP A 209 -26.87 -32.35 -0.83
C ASP A 209 -25.63 -31.45 -0.67
N THR A 210 -24.45 -32.05 -0.84
CA THR A 210 -23.15 -31.35 -0.76
C THR A 210 -22.68 -30.80 -2.10
N ASP A 211 -23.33 -31.19 -3.19
CA ASP A 211 -23.05 -30.75 -4.56
C ASP A 211 -24.37 -30.22 -5.19
N TYR A 212 -25.17 -29.53 -4.38
CA TYR A 212 -26.55 -29.15 -4.69
C TYR A 212 -26.64 -28.29 -5.96
N VAL A 213 -25.80 -27.26 -6.07
CA VAL A 213 -25.82 -26.32 -7.20
C VAL A 213 -25.56 -27.08 -8.50
N GLU A 214 -24.56 -27.96 -8.52
CA GLU A 214 -24.20 -28.76 -9.68
C GLU A 214 -25.30 -29.77 -10.05
N ASN A 215 -25.77 -30.54 -9.07
CA ASN A 215 -26.79 -31.57 -9.26
C ASN A 215 -28.12 -30.97 -9.77
N ARG A 216 -28.52 -29.81 -9.23
CA ARG A 216 -29.75 -29.12 -9.64
C ARG A 216 -29.62 -28.43 -10.98
N TYR A 217 -28.46 -27.85 -11.28
CA TYR A 217 -28.17 -27.32 -12.61
C TYR A 217 -28.33 -28.42 -13.67
N GLU A 218 -27.70 -29.58 -13.49
CA GLU A 218 -27.78 -30.70 -14.44
C GLU A 218 -29.21 -31.22 -14.60
N ALA A 219 -29.94 -31.34 -13.49
CA ALA A 219 -31.33 -31.77 -13.51
C ALA A 219 -32.25 -30.77 -14.24
N ALA A 220 -32.01 -29.47 -14.10
CA ALA A 220 -32.75 -28.42 -14.82
C ALA A 220 -32.44 -28.46 -16.32
N THR A 221 -31.17 -28.50 -16.71
CA THR A 221 -30.73 -28.48 -18.12
C THR A 221 -31.11 -29.77 -18.87
N ALA A 222 -31.24 -30.89 -18.16
CA ALA A 222 -31.70 -32.15 -18.76
C ALA A 222 -33.22 -32.19 -19.03
N ASP A 223 -34.01 -31.31 -18.43
CA ASP A 223 -35.47 -31.24 -18.59
C ASP A 223 -35.85 -30.16 -19.62
N PRO A 224 -36.32 -30.52 -20.83
CA PRO A 224 -36.64 -29.55 -21.88
C PRO A 224 -37.83 -28.64 -21.55
N ASP A 225 -38.61 -28.98 -20.52
CA ASP A 225 -39.76 -28.21 -20.08
C ASP A 225 -39.41 -27.18 -18.97
N LYS A 226 -38.13 -27.08 -18.57
CA LYS A 226 -37.64 -26.15 -17.55
C LYS A 226 -36.70 -25.08 -18.10
N HIS A 227 -36.76 -23.90 -17.48
CA HIS A 227 -35.87 -22.78 -17.67
C HIS A 227 -34.97 -22.61 -16.45
N LEU A 228 -33.66 -22.58 -16.67
CA LEU A 228 -32.69 -22.61 -15.56
C LEU A 228 -32.85 -21.45 -14.57
N TYR A 229 -33.03 -20.22 -15.06
CA TYR A 229 -33.25 -19.08 -14.17
C TYR A 229 -34.61 -19.16 -13.46
N HIS A 230 -35.70 -19.26 -14.22
CA HIS A 230 -37.07 -19.14 -13.68
C HIS A 230 -37.54 -20.34 -12.85
N ASP A 231 -37.03 -21.55 -13.10
CA ASP A 231 -37.44 -22.76 -12.41
C ASP A 231 -36.44 -23.25 -11.33
N LEU A 232 -35.20 -22.76 -11.33
CA LEU A 232 -34.19 -23.07 -10.30
C LEU A 232 -33.76 -21.83 -9.52
N PHE A 233 -33.00 -20.92 -10.13
CA PHE A 233 -32.32 -19.85 -9.39
C PHE A 233 -33.26 -18.77 -8.85
N GLU A 234 -34.26 -18.36 -9.62
CA GLU A 234 -35.25 -17.36 -9.20
C GLU A 234 -36.05 -17.80 -7.96
N PRO A 235 -36.69 -18.99 -7.94
CA PRO A 235 -37.41 -19.44 -6.76
C PRO A 235 -36.45 -19.82 -5.62
N LEU A 236 -35.25 -20.31 -5.90
CA LEU A 236 -34.25 -20.58 -4.86
C LEU A 236 -33.82 -19.28 -4.14
N PHE A 237 -33.48 -18.23 -4.88
CA PHE A 237 -33.06 -16.96 -4.32
C PHE A 237 -34.21 -16.24 -3.61
N PHE A 238 -35.29 -15.98 -4.32
CA PHE A 238 -36.31 -15.02 -3.86
C PHE A 238 -37.50 -15.66 -3.16
N GLU A 239 -37.58 -16.99 -3.14
CA GLU A 239 -38.63 -17.70 -2.41
C GLU A 239 -38.04 -18.53 -1.28
N ALA A 240 -37.17 -19.50 -1.58
CA ALA A 240 -36.69 -20.46 -0.59
C ALA A 240 -35.75 -19.86 0.45
N LEU A 241 -34.73 -19.14 0.01
CA LEU A 241 -33.71 -18.56 0.91
C LEU A 241 -34.14 -17.21 1.50
N SER A 242 -35.16 -16.58 0.92
CA SER A 242 -35.62 -15.22 1.26
C SER A 242 -36.88 -15.17 2.13
N ASN A 243 -37.80 -16.13 2.03
CA ASN A 243 -39.03 -16.13 2.84
C ASN A 243 -38.89 -16.99 4.09
N THR A 244 -39.42 -16.51 5.21
CA THR A 244 -39.38 -17.23 6.49
C THR A 244 -40.05 -18.59 6.39
N GLY A 245 -39.43 -19.60 7.04
CA GLY A 245 -39.89 -20.97 7.04
C GLY A 245 -39.06 -21.88 6.12
N THR A 246 -39.44 -23.15 6.07
CA THR A 246 -38.76 -24.15 5.24
C THR A 246 -39.53 -24.37 3.97
N THR A 247 -38.86 -24.26 2.82
CA THR A 247 -39.43 -24.68 1.54
C THR A 247 -39.49 -26.20 1.47
N ASP A 248 -40.59 -26.74 0.95
CA ASP A 248 -40.76 -28.17 0.66
C ASP A 248 -41.31 -28.28 -0.77
N ASP A 249 -40.41 -28.15 -1.75
CA ASP A 249 -40.73 -28.16 -3.17
C ASP A 249 -40.28 -29.48 -3.82
N GLU A 250 -41.04 -30.00 -4.79
CA GLU A 250 -40.72 -31.27 -5.45
C GLU A 250 -39.39 -31.21 -6.23
N PHE A 251 -38.99 -30.03 -6.70
CA PHE A 251 -37.76 -29.84 -7.44
C PHE A 251 -36.64 -29.22 -6.61
N LEU A 252 -36.90 -28.17 -5.83
CA LEU A 252 -35.85 -27.54 -5.01
C LEU A 252 -35.50 -28.40 -3.79
N GLY A 253 -36.43 -29.20 -3.29
CA GLY A 253 -36.26 -29.99 -2.07
C GLY A 253 -36.53 -29.18 -0.81
N ARG A 254 -35.92 -29.62 0.31
CA ARG A 254 -36.06 -28.95 1.62
C ARG A 254 -34.95 -27.94 1.82
N ILE A 255 -35.28 -26.65 1.75
CA ILE A 255 -34.30 -25.57 1.81
C ILE A 255 -34.57 -24.67 3.02
N PRO A 256 -33.56 -24.36 3.85
CA PRO A 256 -33.69 -23.43 4.96
C PRO A 256 -33.84 -21.99 4.47
N PHE A 257 -34.34 -21.16 5.37
CA PHE A 257 -34.33 -19.72 5.23
C PHE A 257 -33.00 -19.20 5.78
N LEU A 258 -32.30 -18.38 5.01
CA LEU A 258 -31.05 -17.78 5.44
C LEU A 258 -31.12 -16.27 5.61
N ASN A 259 -32.09 -15.60 4.98
CA ASN A 259 -32.08 -14.16 4.71
C ASN A 259 -31.42 -13.24 5.76
N GLY A 260 -30.41 -12.48 5.30
CA GLY A 260 -29.81 -11.30 5.95
C GLY A 260 -29.63 -10.12 4.98
N GLY A 261 -30.43 -10.05 3.90
CA GLY A 261 -30.37 -9.03 2.85
C GLY A 261 -29.86 -9.53 1.48
N LEU A 262 -28.97 -10.54 1.45
CA LEU A 262 -28.37 -11.06 0.20
C LEU A 262 -29.40 -11.57 -0.83
N PHE A 263 -30.41 -12.29 -0.34
CA PHE A 263 -31.42 -12.97 -1.16
C PHE A 263 -32.73 -12.19 -1.26
N GLU A 264 -32.82 -11.00 -0.65
CA GLU A 264 -34.00 -10.15 -0.76
C GLU A 264 -34.10 -9.55 -2.15
N ARG A 265 -35.32 -9.56 -2.70
CA ARG A 265 -35.57 -8.99 -4.02
C ARG A 265 -35.60 -7.47 -3.95
N ALA A 266 -34.58 -6.81 -4.49
CA ALA A 266 -34.54 -5.36 -4.63
C ALA A 266 -35.54 -4.88 -5.69
N ALA A 267 -35.91 -3.58 -5.63
CA ALA A 267 -36.92 -3.00 -6.52
C ALA A 267 -36.52 -3.12 -8.01
N ILE A 268 -35.23 -3.00 -8.32
CA ILE A 268 -34.66 -3.11 -9.67
C ILE A 268 -34.71 -4.54 -10.22
N GLU A 269 -34.97 -5.56 -9.40
CA GLU A 269 -34.94 -6.99 -9.79
C GLU A 269 -36.32 -7.56 -10.15
N ARG A 270 -37.38 -6.74 -10.14
CA ARG A 270 -38.75 -7.22 -10.34
C ARG A 270 -39.04 -7.65 -11.78
N ASP A 271 -38.44 -6.99 -12.75
CA ASP A 271 -38.71 -7.18 -14.18
C ASP A 271 -37.46 -7.65 -14.96
N VAL A 272 -36.44 -8.17 -14.26
CA VAL A 272 -35.17 -8.60 -14.86
C VAL A 272 -35.26 -10.04 -15.33
N THR A 273 -34.66 -10.33 -16.49
CA THR A 273 -34.50 -11.70 -17.00
C THR A 273 -33.02 -12.00 -17.24
N ILE A 274 -32.59 -13.20 -16.86
CA ILE A 274 -31.22 -13.69 -17.05
C ILE A 274 -31.25 -14.90 -18.01
N ASP A 275 -30.50 -14.81 -19.10
CA ASP A 275 -30.35 -15.91 -20.05
C ASP A 275 -29.58 -17.08 -19.45
N GLU A 276 -29.85 -18.30 -19.93
CA GLU A 276 -29.17 -19.54 -19.50
C GLU A 276 -27.65 -19.45 -19.68
N ALA A 277 -27.19 -18.72 -20.71
CA ALA A 277 -25.77 -18.46 -20.98
C ALA A 277 -25.01 -17.85 -19.80
N PHE A 278 -25.69 -17.14 -18.89
CA PHE A 278 -25.09 -16.64 -17.65
C PHE A 278 -24.60 -17.79 -16.77
N PHE A 279 -25.48 -18.77 -16.53
CA PHE A 279 -25.21 -19.89 -15.64
C PHE A 279 -24.39 -20.95 -16.34
N ASP A 280 -24.57 -21.17 -17.65
CA ASP A 280 -23.73 -22.07 -18.43
C ASP A 280 -22.25 -21.67 -18.34
N ALA A 281 -21.96 -20.38 -18.46
CA ALA A 281 -20.59 -19.87 -18.34
C ALA A 281 -19.95 -20.13 -16.97
N LEU A 282 -20.76 -20.33 -15.93
CA LEU A 282 -20.29 -20.59 -14.57
C LEU A 282 -20.29 -22.08 -14.22
N LEU A 283 -21.28 -22.85 -14.69
CA LEU A 283 -21.64 -24.16 -14.15
C LEU A 283 -21.78 -25.28 -15.20
N ASP A 284 -21.51 -25.04 -16.48
CA ASP A 284 -21.63 -26.07 -17.52
C ASP A 284 -20.64 -27.24 -17.31
N PRO A 285 -21.11 -28.49 -17.14
CA PRO A 285 -20.26 -29.67 -16.99
C PRO A 285 -19.65 -30.16 -18.32
N GLU A 286 -20.11 -29.67 -19.48
CA GLU A 286 -19.55 -30.12 -20.75
C GLU A 286 -18.07 -29.76 -20.86
N GLU A 287 -17.24 -30.71 -21.28
CA GLU A 287 -15.82 -30.48 -21.52
C GLU A 287 -15.58 -29.65 -22.79
N ASP A 288 -14.59 -28.77 -22.74
CA ASP A 288 -14.11 -27.99 -23.88
C ASP A 288 -13.14 -28.80 -24.78
N GLU A 289 -12.43 -28.13 -25.70
CA GLU A 289 -11.46 -28.81 -26.57
C GLU A 289 -10.21 -29.33 -25.82
N SER A 290 -9.97 -28.82 -24.62
CA SER A 290 -8.84 -29.14 -23.73
C SER A 290 -9.18 -30.26 -22.74
N GLY A 291 -10.47 -30.59 -22.58
CA GLY A 291 -10.96 -31.57 -21.61
C GLY A 291 -11.33 -30.95 -20.25
N GLU A 292 -11.45 -29.63 -20.17
CA GLU A 292 -11.87 -28.92 -18.96
C GLU A 292 -13.36 -28.61 -18.98
N PRO A 293 -14.06 -28.60 -17.84
CA PRO A 293 -15.43 -28.11 -17.77
C PRO A 293 -15.55 -26.70 -18.35
N LYS A 294 -16.55 -26.48 -19.23
CA LYS A 294 -16.83 -25.15 -19.80
C LYS A 294 -17.25 -24.15 -18.72
N GLY A 295 -17.97 -24.62 -17.69
CA GLY A 295 -18.35 -23.84 -16.54
C GLY A 295 -17.14 -23.44 -15.72
N PHE A 296 -16.87 -22.14 -15.64
CA PHE A 296 -15.67 -21.64 -15.00
C PHE A 296 -15.52 -22.06 -13.54
N LEU A 297 -16.60 -21.98 -12.74
CA LEU A 297 -16.54 -22.30 -11.31
C LEU A 297 -16.35 -23.80 -11.05
N ARG A 298 -16.75 -24.68 -11.99
CA ARG A 298 -16.55 -26.13 -11.88
C ARG A 298 -15.09 -26.57 -12.01
N ARG A 299 -14.23 -25.70 -12.54
CA ARG A 299 -12.80 -25.98 -12.61
C ARG A 299 -12.11 -25.88 -11.24
N TYR A 300 -12.81 -25.38 -10.23
CA TYR A 300 -12.25 -25.08 -8.92
C TYR A 300 -13.11 -25.70 -7.82
N LYS A 301 -12.46 -26.15 -6.75
CA LYS A 301 -13.13 -26.62 -5.54
C LYS A 301 -13.45 -25.42 -4.66
N ILE A 302 -14.70 -25.24 -4.25
CA ILE A 302 -15.08 -24.14 -3.35
C ILE A 302 -15.16 -24.67 -1.91
N SER A 303 -14.59 -23.95 -0.93
CA SER A 303 -14.67 -24.36 0.48
C SER A 303 -14.88 -23.20 1.44
N LEU A 304 -15.71 -23.43 2.46
CA LEU A 304 -15.94 -22.48 3.55
C LEU A 304 -14.76 -22.36 4.52
N ARG A 305 -13.84 -23.32 4.52
CA ARG A 305 -12.67 -23.29 5.40
C ARG A 305 -11.52 -22.61 4.68
N GLU A 306 -10.87 -21.68 5.39
CA GLU A 306 -9.58 -21.16 4.96
C GLU A 306 -8.62 -22.34 4.78
N SER A 307 -8.17 -22.54 3.55
CA SER A 307 -7.23 -23.61 3.25
C SER A 307 -5.84 -23.15 3.67
N ASN A 308 -5.10 -24.01 4.36
CA ASN A 308 -3.70 -23.71 4.68
C ASN A 308 -2.95 -23.50 3.34
N PRO A 309 -1.99 -22.56 3.20
CA PRO A 309 -1.23 -22.39 1.96
C PRO A 309 -0.56 -23.70 1.49
N SER A 310 -0.30 -24.62 2.42
CA SER A 310 0.24 -25.97 2.19
C SER A 310 -0.80 -27.03 1.82
N GLU A 311 -2.10 -26.72 1.86
CA GLU A 311 -3.23 -27.56 1.43
C GLU A 311 -3.87 -27.07 0.12
N GLN A 312 -3.33 -25.99 -0.47
CA GLN A 312 -3.88 -25.32 -1.64
C GLN A 312 -3.24 -25.82 -2.94
N GLU A 313 -4.07 -26.25 -3.87
CA GLU A 313 -3.80 -25.95 -5.29
C GLU A 313 -5.08 -25.68 -6.11
N LEU A 314 -6.29 -26.01 -5.61
CA LEU A 314 -7.56 -25.76 -6.33
C LEU A 314 -8.74 -25.31 -5.44
N VAL A 315 -8.49 -24.85 -4.20
CA VAL A 315 -9.57 -24.44 -3.28
C VAL A 315 -9.78 -22.92 -3.28
N VAL A 316 -10.97 -22.46 -3.69
CA VAL A 316 -11.42 -21.07 -3.57
C VAL A 316 -12.01 -20.88 -2.17
N ASP A 317 -11.34 -20.08 -1.35
CA ASP A 317 -11.78 -19.70 0.00
C ASP A 317 -12.31 -18.24 0.07
N PRO A 318 -12.92 -17.81 1.19
CA PRO A 318 -13.45 -16.45 1.34
C PRO A 318 -12.41 -15.32 1.21
N GLU A 319 -11.11 -15.59 1.33
CA GLU A 319 -10.02 -14.63 1.10
C GLU A 319 -9.83 -14.36 -0.40
N PHE A 320 -9.91 -15.40 -1.23
CA PHE A 320 -9.79 -15.28 -2.70
C PHE A 320 -10.87 -14.38 -3.31
N ILE A 321 -12.06 -14.35 -2.70
CA ILE A 321 -13.19 -13.53 -3.16
C ILE A 321 -12.85 -12.05 -3.14
N GLY A 322 -12.13 -11.56 -2.12
CA GLY A 322 -11.71 -10.17 -2.04
C GLY A 322 -10.92 -9.73 -3.27
N ARG A 323 -9.98 -10.58 -3.70
CA ARG A 323 -9.13 -10.36 -4.88
C ARG A 323 -9.88 -10.56 -6.21
N ILE A 324 -10.81 -11.52 -6.29
CA ILE A 324 -11.73 -11.68 -7.45
C ILE A 324 -12.54 -10.40 -7.64
N PHE A 325 -13.02 -9.79 -6.56
CA PHE A 325 -13.83 -8.60 -6.62
C PHE A 325 -13.09 -7.34 -7.07
N GLU A 326 -11.87 -7.14 -6.57
CA GLU A 326 -10.96 -6.09 -7.05
C GLU A 326 -10.75 -6.22 -8.57
N MET A 327 -10.79 -7.45 -9.09
CA MET A 327 -10.66 -7.69 -10.51
C MET A 327 -11.87 -7.22 -11.36
N PHE A 328 -13.08 -7.20 -10.80
CA PHE A 328 -14.29 -6.71 -11.48
C PHE A 328 -14.29 -5.19 -11.72
N MET A 329 -13.40 -4.47 -11.06
CA MET A 329 -13.18 -3.04 -11.32
C MET A 329 -12.39 -2.88 -12.63
N GLN A 330 -12.75 -1.88 -13.43
CA GLN A 330 -12.01 -1.54 -14.66
C GLN A 330 -10.58 -1.10 -14.32
N ALA A 331 -9.63 -1.25 -15.24
CA ALA A 331 -8.24 -0.81 -15.01
C ALA A 331 -8.14 0.69 -14.68
N ASP A 332 -9.03 1.50 -15.29
CA ASP A 332 -9.17 2.92 -14.97
C ASP A 332 -9.75 3.08 -13.55
N GLU A 333 -10.86 2.40 -13.20
CA GLU A 333 -11.46 2.41 -11.85
C GLU A 333 -10.50 1.93 -10.73
N ARG A 334 -9.66 0.92 -10.96
CA ARG A 334 -8.67 0.45 -9.95
C ARG A 334 -7.62 1.50 -9.63
N SER A 335 -7.22 2.30 -10.62
CA SER A 335 -6.26 3.40 -10.44
C SER A 335 -6.90 4.70 -9.93
N GLU A 336 -8.23 4.80 -9.97
CA GLU A 336 -9.04 5.94 -9.52
C GLU A 336 -9.65 5.75 -8.12
N VAL A 337 -9.78 4.49 -7.66
CA VAL A 337 -10.32 4.15 -6.33
C VAL A 337 -9.20 3.78 -5.35
N GLY A 338 -8.00 3.44 -5.83
CA GLY A 338 -6.84 3.11 -4.99
C GLY A 338 -7.06 1.88 -4.08
N ALA A 339 -8.02 1.01 -4.40
CA ALA A 339 -8.38 -0.16 -3.60
C ALA A 339 -7.37 -1.29 -3.80
N PHE A 340 -6.52 -1.52 -2.79
CA PHE A 340 -5.62 -2.67 -2.73
C PHE A 340 -5.98 -3.55 -1.53
N TYR A 341 -6.13 -4.86 -1.78
CA TYR A 341 -6.32 -5.84 -0.72
C TYR A 341 -5.16 -5.75 0.28
N THR A 342 -5.49 -5.67 1.57
CA THR A 342 -4.47 -5.68 2.62
C THR A 342 -4.19 -7.13 3.01
N PRO A 343 -2.93 -7.62 2.88
CA PRO A 343 -2.61 -9.02 3.19
C PRO A 343 -2.93 -9.38 4.64
N LYS A 344 -3.40 -10.63 4.85
CA LYS A 344 -3.77 -11.15 6.16
C LYS A 344 -2.70 -10.97 7.25
N PRO A 345 -1.39 -11.21 7.01
CA PRO A 345 -0.37 -11.00 8.04
C PRO A 345 -0.31 -9.55 8.56
N ILE A 346 -0.58 -8.57 7.68
CA ILE A 346 -0.61 -7.15 8.04
C ILE A 346 -1.87 -6.82 8.82
N THR A 347 -3.04 -7.24 8.35
CA THR A 347 -4.31 -6.98 9.06
C THR A 347 -4.29 -7.61 10.44
N THR A 348 -3.83 -8.87 10.57
CA THR A 348 -3.68 -9.57 11.85
C THR A 348 -2.73 -8.85 12.79
N TYR A 349 -1.55 -8.43 12.32
CA TYR A 349 -0.62 -7.68 13.16
C TYR A 349 -1.25 -6.38 13.68
N MET A 350 -1.88 -5.61 12.79
CA MET A 350 -2.47 -4.31 13.15
C MET A 350 -3.67 -4.44 14.09
N THR A 351 -4.56 -5.42 13.90
CA THR A 351 -5.71 -5.65 14.80
C THR A 351 -5.25 -6.13 16.17
N LYS A 352 -4.29 -7.05 16.23
CA LYS A 352 -3.63 -7.47 17.47
C LYS A 352 -3.03 -6.27 18.19
N ASN A 353 -2.29 -5.42 17.49
CA ASN A 353 -1.67 -4.26 18.10
C ASN A 353 -2.72 -3.25 18.61
N ALA A 354 -3.76 -2.96 17.83
CA ALA A 354 -4.83 -2.05 18.24
C ALA A 354 -5.56 -2.57 19.49
N LEU A 355 -5.90 -3.85 19.53
CA LEU A 355 -6.55 -4.48 20.67
C LEU A 355 -5.64 -4.52 21.91
N LYS A 356 -4.34 -4.77 21.72
CA LYS A 356 -3.32 -4.65 22.78
C LYS A 356 -3.36 -3.28 23.42
N GLN A 357 -3.35 -2.20 22.63
CA GLN A 357 -3.37 -0.83 23.14
C GLN A 357 -4.69 -0.49 23.87
N HIS A 358 -5.83 -0.95 23.34
CA HIS A 358 -7.15 -0.78 23.97
C HIS A 358 -7.23 -1.49 25.33
N LEU A 359 -6.81 -2.75 25.41
CA LEU A 359 -6.82 -3.53 26.64
C LEU A 359 -5.88 -2.94 27.71
N LEU A 360 -4.70 -2.45 27.31
CA LEU A 360 -3.75 -1.80 28.22
C LEU A 360 -4.30 -0.51 28.84
N GLU A 361 -5.20 0.18 28.15
CA GLU A 361 -5.83 1.39 28.66
C GLU A 361 -7.05 1.08 29.54
N ARG A 362 -7.89 0.15 29.09
CA ARG A 362 -9.16 -0.16 29.77
C ARG A 362 -9.02 -1.10 30.97
N THR A 363 -7.85 -1.69 31.17
CA THR A 363 -7.63 -2.69 32.22
C THR A 363 -6.33 -2.42 32.99
N ASP A 364 -6.27 -2.91 34.23
CA ASP A 364 -5.05 -2.88 35.05
C ASP A 364 -4.09 -4.07 34.73
N LEU A 365 -4.17 -4.65 33.52
CA LEU A 365 -3.28 -5.75 33.12
C LEU A 365 -1.86 -5.24 32.85
N THR A 366 -0.87 -6.08 33.15
CA THR A 366 0.51 -5.77 32.74
C THR A 366 0.69 -5.99 31.24
N HIS A 367 1.71 -5.35 30.67
CA HIS A 367 2.04 -5.53 29.25
C HIS A 367 2.25 -6.99 28.86
N GLU A 368 2.97 -7.77 29.67
CA GLU A 368 3.18 -9.21 29.44
C GLU A 368 1.86 -10.00 29.45
N GLN A 369 0.92 -9.64 30.32
CA GLN A 369 -0.39 -10.30 30.38
C GLN A 369 -1.21 -10.03 29.11
N VAL A 370 -1.25 -8.78 28.64
CA VAL A 370 -1.98 -8.42 27.41
C VAL A 370 -1.32 -9.03 26.17
N VAL A 371 0.01 -9.02 26.08
CA VAL A 371 0.74 -9.66 24.97
C VAL A 371 0.42 -11.15 24.90
N SER A 372 0.41 -11.86 26.03
CA SER A 372 0.07 -13.29 26.04
C SER A 372 -1.38 -13.54 25.58
N LEU A 373 -2.31 -12.67 25.96
CA LEU A 373 -3.71 -12.76 25.50
C LEU A 373 -3.86 -12.54 24.00
N VAL A 374 -3.17 -11.54 23.43
CA VAL A 374 -3.41 -11.11 22.04
C VAL A 374 -2.45 -11.80 21.04
N SER A 375 -1.21 -12.06 21.43
CA SER A 375 -0.23 -12.74 20.57
C SER A 375 -0.38 -14.25 20.62
N ASP A 376 -0.41 -14.84 21.82
CA ASP A 376 -0.43 -16.28 22.03
C ASP A 376 -1.84 -16.86 22.15
N HIS A 377 -2.87 -16.00 22.27
CA HIS A 377 -4.26 -16.38 22.53
C HIS A 377 -4.38 -17.33 23.74
N ALA A 378 -3.58 -17.03 24.76
CA ALA A 378 -3.51 -17.82 25.98
C ALA A 378 -3.69 -16.91 27.19
N ALA A 379 -4.59 -17.30 28.11
CA ALA A 379 -4.71 -16.60 29.37
C ALA A 379 -3.49 -16.88 30.27
N PRO A 380 -2.79 -15.84 30.76
CA PRO A 380 -1.68 -16.01 31.70
C PRO A 380 -2.13 -16.72 32.98
N GLU A 381 -1.30 -17.60 33.54
CA GLU A 381 -1.56 -18.21 34.86
C GLU A 381 -1.73 -17.17 35.99
N SER A 382 -1.20 -15.95 35.78
CA SER A 382 -1.29 -14.83 36.71
C SER A 382 -2.60 -14.03 36.61
N LEU A 383 -3.45 -14.30 35.61
CA LEU A 383 -4.69 -13.57 35.38
C LEU A 383 -5.71 -13.88 36.48
N THR A 384 -6.19 -12.85 37.18
CA THR A 384 -7.21 -13.02 38.22
C THR A 384 -8.62 -13.03 37.62
N PRO A 385 -9.64 -13.62 38.29
CA PRO A 385 -11.02 -13.57 37.80
C PRO A 385 -11.55 -12.15 37.57
N ALA A 386 -11.22 -11.19 38.43
CA ALA A 386 -11.63 -9.80 38.25
C ALA A 386 -10.95 -9.13 37.04
N GLN A 387 -9.71 -9.53 36.72
CA GLN A 387 -9.03 -9.09 35.50
C GLN A 387 -9.62 -9.74 34.26
N ALA A 388 -10.01 -11.02 34.33
CA ALA A 388 -10.75 -11.69 33.27
C ALA A 388 -12.09 -10.99 32.99
N ASP A 389 -12.84 -10.64 34.04
CA ASP A 389 -14.09 -9.84 33.92
C ASP A 389 -13.83 -8.48 33.28
N ALA A 390 -12.78 -7.77 33.70
CA ALA A 390 -12.41 -6.49 33.09
C ALA A 390 -12.01 -6.61 31.61
N VAL A 391 -11.36 -7.71 31.20
CA VAL A 391 -11.04 -7.95 29.79
C VAL A 391 -12.31 -8.23 29.00
N ASP A 392 -13.20 -9.10 29.48
CA ASP A 392 -14.47 -9.41 28.82
C ASP A 392 -15.35 -8.16 28.65
N ASP A 393 -15.46 -7.33 29.71
CA ASP A 393 -16.14 -6.03 29.65
C ASP A 393 -15.50 -5.09 28.60
N ALA A 394 -14.15 -5.02 28.56
CA ALA A 394 -13.42 -4.18 27.63
C ALA A 394 -13.53 -4.66 26.16
N LEU A 395 -13.67 -5.97 25.93
CA LEU A 395 -13.93 -6.54 24.61
C LEU A 395 -15.36 -6.20 24.16
N ARG A 396 -16.37 -6.47 25.00
CA ARG A 396 -17.79 -6.24 24.66
C ARG A 396 -18.10 -4.77 24.43
N SER A 397 -17.47 -3.86 25.18
CA SER A 397 -17.70 -2.42 25.02
C SER A 397 -16.91 -1.78 23.88
N ALA A 398 -16.03 -2.50 23.18
CA ALA A 398 -15.14 -1.89 22.20
C ALA A 398 -15.86 -1.52 20.91
N SER A 399 -15.85 -0.24 20.52
CA SER A 399 -16.33 0.22 19.23
C SER A 399 -15.17 0.34 18.22
N VAL A 400 -15.27 -0.39 17.10
CA VAL A 400 -14.23 -0.48 16.07
C VAL A 400 -14.76 0.01 14.73
N LEU A 401 -14.07 0.97 14.12
CA LEU A 401 -14.40 1.52 12.81
C LEU A 401 -13.28 1.31 11.80
N ASP A 402 -13.65 0.85 10.60
CA ASP A 402 -12.88 1.09 9.38
C ASP A 402 -13.58 2.11 8.47
N PRO A 403 -13.07 3.35 8.33
CA PRO A 403 -13.72 4.39 7.53
C PRO A 403 -13.45 4.29 6.02
N ALA A 404 -12.66 3.30 5.60
CA ALA A 404 -12.42 2.94 4.20
C ALA A 404 -12.38 1.40 4.09
N VAL A 405 -13.49 0.78 4.48
CA VAL A 405 -13.54 -0.65 4.82
C VAL A 405 -13.23 -1.59 3.66
N GLY A 406 -13.46 -1.16 2.42
CA GLY A 406 -13.26 -1.95 1.22
C GLY A 406 -13.94 -3.31 1.35
N SER A 407 -13.17 -4.37 1.10
CA SER A 407 -13.63 -5.76 1.22
C SER A 407 -13.81 -6.26 2.66
N GLY A 408 -13.54 -5.45 3.69
CA GLY A 408 -13.71 -5.84 5.10
C GLY A 408 -12.54 -6.64 5.70
N ALA A 409 -11.33 -6.53 5.16
CA ALA A 409 -10.18 -7.30 5.67
C ALA A 409 -9.87 -7.02 7.15
N PHE A 410 -9.90 -5.75 7.57
CA PHE A 410 -9.71 -5.38 8.98
C PHE A 410 -10.90 -5.76 9.87
N VAL A 411 -12.13 -5.70 9.35
CA VAL A 411 -13.34 -6.13 10.07
C VAL A 411 -13.24 -7.61 10.42
N ILE A 412 -12.90 -8.45 9.45
CA ILE A 412 -12.73 -9.89 9.64
C ILE A 412 -11.57 -10.18 10.60
N ALA A 413 -10.42 -9.54 10.39
CA ALA A 413 -9.27 -9.73 11.26
C ALA A 413 -9.57 -9.30 12.71
N MET A 414 -10.30 -8.20 12.92
CA MET A 414 -10.67 -7.76 14.26
C MET A 414 -11.69 -8.72 14.90
N LEU A 415 -12.68 -9.21 14.14
CA LEU A 415 -13.64 -10.19 14.63
C LEU A 415 -12.94 -11.45 15.17
N GLU A 416 -12.01 -12.00 14.38
CA GLU A 416 -11.24 -13.19 14.79
C GLU A 416 -10.38 -12.92 16.03
N GLU A 417 -9.76 -11.73 16.14
CA GLU A 417 -8.98 -11.38 17.32
C GLU A 417 -9.84 -11.18 18.58
N LEU A 418 -10.99 -10.51 18.48
CA LEU A 418 -11.93 -10.37 19.60
C LEU A 418 -12.40 -11.74 20.11
N VAL A 419 -12.76 -12.64 19.19
CA VAL A 419 -13.16 -14.02 19.51
C VAL A 419 -12.04 -14.79 20.17
N ALA A 420 -10.83 -14.75 19.62
CA ALA A 420 -9.69 -15.51 20.13
C ALA A 420 -9.28 -15.06 21.55
N VAL A 421 -9.28 -13.74 21.83
CA VAL A 421 -8.99 -13.24 23.17
C VAL A 421 -10.10 -13.62 24.16
N ALA A 422 -11.37 -13.53 23.76
CA ALA A 422 -12.48 -13.95 24.60
C ALA A 422 -12.43 -15.46 24.92
N GLU A 423 -12.12 -16.31 23.94
CA GLU A 423 -11.92 -17.75 24.15
C GLU A 423 -10.79 -18.03 25.15
N ALA A 424 -9.67 -17.30 25.03
CA ALA A 424 -8.55 -17.43 25.94
C ALA A 424 -8.95 -17.09 27.40
N VAL A 425 -9.74 -16.02 27.58
CA VAL A 425 -10.24 -15.61 28.90
C VAL A 425 -11.24 -16.62 29.47
N ASP A 426 -12.20 -17.09 28.67
CA ASP A 426 -13.22 -18.04 29.11
C ASP A 426 -12.66 -19.41 29.50
N ALA A 427 -11.56 -19.84 28.86
CA ALA A 427 -10.83 -21.04 29.25
C ALA A 427 -10.35 -21.01 30.72
N THR A 428 -10.23 -19.82 31.34
CA THR A 428 -9.88 -19.69 32.77
C THR A 428 -11.06 -19.89 33.71
N ARG A 429 -12.29 -19.76 33.22
CA ARG A 429 -13.52 -19.72 34.03
C ARG A 429 -14.14 -21.11 34.27
N ASP A 430 -13.67 -22.16 33.60
CA ASP A 430 -14.24 -23.54 33.62
C ASP A 430 -15.77 -23.49 33.45
N ASP A 431 -16.22 -22.65 32.51
CA ASP A 431 -17.64 -22.38 32.28
C ASP A 431 -18.23 -23.45 31.35
N ALA A 432 -19.13 -24.26 31.90
CA ALA A 432 -19.83 -25.30 31.16
C ALA A 432 -20.89 -24.72 30.19
N ASP A 433 -21.26 -23.45 30.37
CA ASP A 433 -22.19 -22.69 29.52
C ASP A 433 -21.45 -21.68 28.62
N ALA A 434 -20.14 -21.89 28.38
CA ALA A 434 -19.36 -21.04 27.47
C ALA A 434 -20.04 -20.92 26.10
N MET A 435 -20.22 -19.68 25.67
CA MET A 435 -20.88 -19.34 24.42
C MET A 435 -20.13 -19.95 23.23
N ASP A 436 -20.87 -20.53 22.28
CA ASP A 436 -20.25 -21.11 21.09
C ASP A 436 -19.61 -20.02 20.22
N ARG A 437 -18.62 -20.40 19.41
CA ARG A 437 -17.88 -19.46 18.55
C ARG A 437 -18.81 -18.71 17.59
N PHE A 438 -19.85 -19.38 17.07
CA PHE A 438 -20.87 -18.74 16.24
C PHE A 438 -21.61 -17.62 16.97
N GLU A 439 -22.12 -17.92 18.18
CA GLU A 439 -22.88 -16.96 18.99
C GLU A 439 -22.00 -15.77 19.41
N ARG A 440 -20.72 -16.01 19.71
CA ARG A 440 -19.76 -14.93 20.00
C ARG A 440 -19.45 -14.06 18.80
N LYS A 441 -19.27 -14.64 17.62
CA LYS A 441 -19.11 -13.87 16.38
C LYS A 441 -20.34 -12.99 16.12
N GLN A 442 -21.53 -13.55 16.30
CA GLN A 442 -22.78 -12.82 16.13
C GLN A 442 -22.86 -11.62 17.09
N GLU A 443 -22.50 -11.79 18.37
CA GLU A 443 -22.45 -10.70 19.35
C GLU A 443 -21.45 -9.61 18.93
N PHE A 444 -20.20 -9.96 18.60
CA PHE A 444 -19.21 -8.94 18.24
C PHE A 444 -19.52 -8.20 16.93
N ILE A 445 -20.15 -8.86 15.96
CA ILE A 445 -20.67 -8.20 14.75
C ILE A 445 -21.80 -7.22 15.13
N ALA A 446 -22.64 -7.61 16.10
CA ALA A 446 -23.79 -6.82 16.55
C ALA A 446 -23.39 -5.55 17.28
N ASP A 447 -22.31 -5.57 18.06
CA ASP A 447 -22.05 -4.48 19.02
C ASP A 447 -20.78 -3.70 18.70
N ASN A 448 -19.77 -4.33 18.08
CA ASN A 448 -18.41 -3.78 18.05
C ASN A 448 -17.98 -3.25 16.68
N LEU A 449 -18.41 -3.86 15.58
CA LEU A 449 -17.81 -3.64 14.27
C LEU A 449 -18.61 -2.71 13.37
N TYR A 450 -17.95 -1.67 12.85
CA TYR A 450 -18.52 -0.68 11.94
C TYR A 450 -17.59 -0.46 10.74
N GLY A 451 -18.18 -0.15 9.58
CA GLY A 451 -17.41 0.18 8.38
C GLY A 451 -18.12 1.15 7.47
N VAL A 452 -17.35 2.01 6.80
CA VAL A 452 -17.85 2.94 5.78
C VAL A 452 -16.98 2.81 4.53
N ASP A 453 -17.62 2.80 3.37
CA ASP A 453 -16.93 2.89 2.08
C ASP A 453 -17.72 3.77 1.11
N ILE A 454 -17.02 4.44 0.21
CA ILE A 454 -17.65 5.21 -0.85
C ILE A 454 -18.19 4.28 -1.96
N ASP A 455 -17.58 3.11 -2.13
CA ASP A 455 -18.02 2.09 -3.08
C ASP A 455 -19.06 1.15 -2.44
N ALA A 456 -20.27 1.17 -3.01
CA ALA A 456 -21.33 0.22 -2.63
C ALA A 456 -20.91 -1.23 -2.88
N GLY A 457 -20.10 -1.50 -3.92
CA GLY A 457 -19.57 -2.83 -4.22
C GLY A 457 -18.68 -3.38 -3.09
N GLY A 458 -17.79 -2.55 -2.55
CA GLY A 458 -16.98 -2.86 -1.38
C GLY A 458 -17.81 -3.22 -0.16
N ILE A 459 -18.84 -2.44 0.16
CA ILE A 459 -19.75 -2.72 1.29
C ILE A 459 -20.48 -4.04 1.15
N GLU A 460 -21.01 -4.36 -0.03
CA GLU A 460 -21.68 -5.65 -0.27
C GLU A 460 -20.72 -6.83 -0.13
N LEU A 461 -19.48 -6.67 -0.58
CA LEU A 461 -18.43 -7.67 -0.38
C LEU A 461 -18.04 -7.83 1.09
N CYS A 462 -17.93 -6.73 1.84
CA CYS A 462 -17.67 -6.77 3.28
C CYS A 462 -18.76 -7.56 4.01
N LYS A 463 -20.05 -7.24 3.76
CA LYS A 463 -21.20 -7.98 4.32
C LYS A 463 -21.13 -9.46 3.96
N PHE A 464 -20.86 -9.76 2.70
CA PHE A 464 -20.73 -11.12 2.19
C PHE A 464 -19.64 -11.93 2.94
N ARG A 465 -18.44 -11.35 3.12
CA ARG A 465 -17.36 -12.01 3.86
C ARG A 465 -17.67 -12.20 5.33
N VAL A 466 -18.36 -11.23 5.96
CA VAL A 466 -18.83 -11.34 7.35
C VAL A 466 -19.81 -12.51 7.49
N TRP A 467 -20.77 -12.66 6.58
CA TRP A 467 -21.68 -13.82 6.58
C TRP A 467 -20.95 -15.15 6.41
N LEU A 468 -19.99 -15.26 5.48
CA LEU A 468 -19.21 -16.48 5.30
C LEU A 468 -18.41 -16.85 6.56
N HIS A 469 -17.75 -15.87 7.19
CA HIS A 469 -17.01 -16.07 8.44
C HIS A 469 -17.89 -16.47 9.61
N LEU A 470 -19.14 -15.99 9.65
CA LEU A 470 -20.12 -16.40 10.65
C LEU A 470 -20.58 -17.86 10.40
N MET A 471 -20.96 -18.19 9.15
CA MET A 471 -21.46 -19.52 8.77
C MET A 471 -20.40 -20.64 8.87
N GLN A 472 -19.12 -20.30 8.75
CA GLN A 472 -18.02 -21.26 8.87
C GLN A 472 -18.07 -22.02 10.20
N ASP A 473 -18.39 -21.34 11.30
CA ASP A 473 -18.41 -21.91 12.66
C ASP A 473 -19.76 -22.53 13.04
N LEU A 474 -20.80 -22.29 12.26
CA LEU A 474 -22.10 -22.91 12.45
C LEU A 474 -22.04 -24.40 12.06
N ASN A 475 -22.09 -25.28 13.05
CA ASN A 475 -21.95 -26.74 12.88
C ASN A 475 -23.22 -27.50 13.27
N VAL A 476 -24.31 -27.21 12.56
CA VAL A 476 -25.61 -27.88 12.74
C VAL A 476 -25.92 -28.82 11.59
N SER A 477 -26.64 -29.91 11.88
CA SER A 477 -27.15 -30.79 10.82
C SER A 477 -28.26 -30.10 10.02
N HIS A 478 -28.51 -30.57 8.80
CA HIS A 478 -29.60 -30.04 7.97
C HIS A 478 -30.95 -30.03 8.71
N GLU A 479 -31.33 -31.12 9.39
CA GLU A 479 -32.60 -31.18 10.14
C GLU A 479 -32.62 -30.21 11.32
N GLU A 480 -31.49 -30.02 12.01
CA GLU A 480 -31.39 -29.06 13.11
C GLU A 480 -31.47 -27.62 12.62
N PHE A 481 -30.89 -27.32 11.45
CA PHE A 481 -31.05 -26.02 10.80
C PHE A 481 -32.54 -25.77 10.52
N LEU A 482 -33.23 -26.72 9.88
CA LEU A 482 -34.65 -26.58 9.57
C LEU A 482 -35.51 -26.40 10.84
N ASP A 483 -35.16 -27.07 11.94
CA ASP A 483 -35.86 -26.95 13.23
C ASP A 483 -35.62 -25.58 13.90
N ARG A 484 -34.44 -24.97 13.73
CA ARG A 484 -34.03 -23.68 14.32
C ARG A 484 -33.85 -22.57 13.27
N ASN A 485 -34.58 -22.67 12.16
CA ASN A 485 -34.32 -21.94 10.92
C ASN A 485 -34.21 -20.42 11.11
N GLU A 486 -35.14 -19.83 11.85
CA GLU A 486 -35.14 -18.37 12.11
C GLU A 486 -34.04 -17.94 13.09
N GLU A 487 -33.65 -18.80 14.04
CA GLU A 487 -32.58 -18.47 15.01
C GLU A 487 -31.18 -18.47 14.38
N LEU A 488 -31.01 -19.25 13.30
CA LEU A 488 -29.72 -19.48 12.62
C LEU A 488 -29.61 -18.71 11.28
N ALA A 489 -30.60 -17.87 10.98
CA ALA A 489 -30.58 -17.02 9.79
C ALA A 489 -29.47 -15.97 9.88
N LEU A 490 -29.09 -15.43 8.72
CA LEU A 490 -28.05 -14.42 8.61
C LEU A 490 -28.49 -13.10 9.25
N PRO A 491 -27.59 -12.43 9.99
CA PRO A 491 -27.91 -11.15 10.58
C PRO A 491 -28.02 -10.04 9.52
N ASN A 492 -28.88 -9.05 9.77
CA ASN A 492 -29.03 -7.86 8.94
C ASN A 492 -27.94 -6.83 9.24
N LEU A 493 -26.99 -6.65 8.32
CA LEU A 493 -25.82 -5.80 8.53
C LEU A 493 -25.99 -4.34 8.04
N GLY A 494 -27.22 -3.94 7.70
CA GLY A 494 -27.52 -2.64 7.06
C GLY A 494 -27.17 -1.40 7.90
N PHE A 495 -27.10 -1.53 9.22
CA PHE A 495 -26.74 -0.45 10.15
C PHE A 495 -25.34 -0.62 10.77
N LYS A 496 -24.48 -1.43 10.14
CA LYS A 496 -23.08 -1.63 10.53
C LYS A 496 -22.10 -1.24 9.44
N PHE A 497 -22.45 -1.56 8.19
CA PHE A 497 -21.63 -1.24 7.02
C PHE A 497 -22.39 -0.30 6.09
N PHE A 498 -21.88 0.93 5.96
CA PHE A 498 -22.57 2.03 5.28
C PHE A 498 -21.86 2.46 4.00
N VAL A 499 -22.67 2.84 3.00
CA VAL A 499 -22.18 3.49 1.78
C VAL A 499 -22.17 5.00 1.99
N GLY A 500 -21.01 5.63 1.84
CA GLY A 500 -20.88 7.09 1.95
C GLY A 500 -19.44 7.60 1.95
N ASN A 501 -19.29 8.90 1.73
CA ASN A 501 -17.98 9.55 1.83
C ASN A 501 -17.64 9.87 3.29
N SER A 502 -16.84 9.01 3.93
CA SER A 502 -16.43 9.15 5.33
C SER A 502 -15.65 10.43 5.65
N LEU A 503 -15.03 11.06 4.63
CA LEU A 503 -14.27 12.31 4.78
C LEU A 503 -15.13 13.57 4.78
N VAL A 504 -16.37 13.52 4.29
CA VAL A 504 -17.18 14.70 4.00
C VAL A 504 -18.51 14.64 4.75
N GLY A 505 -18.76 15.64 5.60
CA GLY A 505 -19.96 15.71 6.41
C GLY A 505 -19.80 16.72 7.53
N GLU A 506 -19.98 16.27 8.76
CA GLU A 506 -19.84 17.06 9.98
C GLU A 506 -18.36 17.29 10.31
N HIS A 507 -18.03 18.50 10.74
CA HIS A 507 -16.74 18.83 11.32
C HIS A 507 -16.67 18.33 12.76
N ASP A 508 -15.59 17.61 13.09
CA ASP A 508 -15.31 17.07 14.43
C ASP A 508 -16.55 16.48 15.12
N PRO A 509 -17.20 15.47 14.50
CA PRO A 509 -18.53 14.99 14.89
C PRO A 509 -18.61 14.44 16.32
N THR A 510 -17.46 14.11 16.92
CA THR A 510 -17.37 13.56 18.28
C THR A 510 -17.39 14.63 19.37
N ARG A 511 -17.28 15.92 19.03
CA ARG A 511 -17.20 17.03 20.01
C ARG A 511 -18.49 17.83 20.16
N ILE A 512 -19.61 17.31 19.66
CA ILE A 512 -20.90 18.00 19.71
C ILE A 512 -21.35 18.16 21.18
N ASP A 513 -21.68 19.38 21.60
CA ASP A 513 -22.14 19.66 22.97
C ASP A 513 -23.60 19.21 23.17
N VAL A 514 -23.77 17.90 23.38
CA VAL A 514 -25.05 17.22 23.63
C VAL A 514 -25.83 17.85 24.79
N ARG A 515 -25.13 18.42 25.79
CA ARG A 515 -25.75 19.02 27.00
C ARG A 515 -26.53 20.29 26.69
N SER A 516 -26.13 21.03 25.67
CA SER A 516 -26.84 22.23 25.23
C SER A 516 -28.23 21.91 24.66
N TYR A 517 -28.41 20.73 24.06
CA TYR A 517 -29.65 20.27 23.46
C TYR A 517 -30.63 19.66 24.48
N GLN A 518 -30.11 19.01 25.53
CA GLN A 518 -30.91 18.37 26.58
C GLN A 518 -31.82 19.34 27.36
N GLU A 519 -31.44 20.62 27.54
CA GLU A 519 -32.23 21.59 28.32
C GLU A 519 -33.51 22.08 27.61
N THR A 520 -33.64 21.86 26.30
CA THR A 520 -34.71 22.43 25.46
C THR A 520 -35.73 21.41 24.94
N LEU A 521 -35.49 20.11 25.06
CA LEU A 521 -36.29 19.07 24.40
C LEU A 521 -37.31 18.41 25.33
N THR A 522 -38.60 18.52 24.99
CA THR A 522 -39.67 17.73 25.62
C THR A 522 -39.65 16.30 25.08
N GLY A 523 -38.99 15.38 25.79
CA GLY A 523 -38.92 13.97 25.42
C GLY A 523 -37.55 13.33 25.60
N GLY A 524 -36.49 14.12 25.83
CA GLY A 524 -35.14 13.64 26.18
C GLY A 524 -34.40 12.92 25.03
N LEU A 525 -33.27 13.50 24.61
CA LEU A 525 -32.36 12.94 23.60
C LEU A 525 -31.86 11.53 23.98
N GLU A 526 -31.48 11.32 25.24
CA GLU A 526 -31.06 10.00 25.76
C GLU A 526 -32.10 8.91 25.47
N SER A 527 -33.39 9.19 25.67
CA SER A 527 -34.43 8.19 25.41
C SER A 527 -34.57 7.84 23.92
N THR A 528 -34.25 8.78 23.02
CA THR A 528 -34.27 8.51 21.58
C THR A 528 -33.05 7.69 21.19
N LEU A 529 -31.89 7.92 21.79
CA LEU A 529 -30.68 7.12 21.58
C LEU A 529 -30.84 5.70 22.09
N ASP A 530 -31.37 5.53 23.31
CA ASP A 530 -31.68 4.22 23.88
C ASP A 530 -32.64 3.43 22.96
N GLU A 531 -33.67 4.11 22.44
CA GLU A 531 -34.65 3.49 21.54
C GLU A 531 -34.03 3.14 20.17
N ILE A 532 -33.13 3.97 19.62
CA ILE A 532 -32.38 3.66 18.40
C ILE A 532 -31.51 2.41 18.62
N HIS A 533 -30.78 2.36 19.73
CA HIS A 533 -29.91 1.23 20.06
C HIS A 533 -30.70 -0.07 20.21
N GLU A 534 -31.80 -0.06 20.97
CA GLU A 534 -32.70 -1.23 21.14
C GLU A 534 -33.28 -1.67 19.78
N THR A 535 -33.77 -0.72 18.97
CA THR A 535 -34.37 -1.04 17.66
C THR A 535 -33.33 -1.58 16.67
N ARG A 536 -32.07 -1.10 16.70
CA ARG A 536 -30.98 -1.63 15.88
C ARG A 536 -30.57 -3.04 16.29
N SER A 537 -30.52 -3.30 17.60
CA SER A 537 -30.24 -4.63 18.14
C SER A 537 -31.32 -5.63 17.68
N ASP A 538 -32.60 -5.27 17.82
CA ASP A 538 -33.72 -6.10 17.36
C ASP A 538 -33.69 -6.30 15.83
N PHE A 539 -33.32 -5.26 15.07
CA PHE A 539 -33.23 -5.32 13.61
C PHE A 539 -32.22 -6.36 13.11
N LEU A 540 -31.14 -6.62 13.87
CA LEU A 540 -30.09 -7.54 13.47
C LEU A 540 -30.63 -8.95 13.20
N THR A 541 -31.56 -9.43 14.03
CA THR A 541 -32.15 -10.77 13.93
C THR A 541 -33.57 -10.76 13.37
N ALA A 542 -34.08 -9.60 12.94
CA ALA A 542 -35.45 -9.46 12.45
C ALA A 542 -35.63 -9.96 11.01
N HIS A 543 -36.82 -10.47 10.71
CA HIS A 543 -37.15 -10.98 9.38
C HIS A 543 -38.54 -10.53 8.90
N GLY A 544 -38.76 -10.58 7.58
CA GLY A 544 -40.07 -10.31 6.97
C GLY A 544 -40.69 -8.97 7.38
N ASP A 545 -41.97 -8.99 7.77
CA ASP A 545 -42.74 -7.80 8.16
C ASP A 545 -42.16 -7.09 9.40
N GLU A 546 -41.54 -7.83 10.33
CA GLU A 546 -40.92 -7.26 11.53
C GLU A 546 -39.69 -6.44 11.17
N LYS A 547 -38.82 -6.97 10.31
CA LYS A 547 -37.67 -6.23 9.76
C LYS A 547 -38.10 -4.94 9.07
N ALA A 548 -39.15 -5.01 8.25
CA ALA A 548 -39.69 -3.83 7.57
C ALA A 548 -40.21 -2.78 8.57
N ALA A 549 -40.94 -3.22 9.61
CA ALA A 549 -41.44 -2.33 10.66
C ALA A 549 -40.32 -1.70 11.50
N LEU A 550 -39.29 -2.45 11.85
CA LEU A 550 -38.11 -1.95 12.57
C LEU A 550 -37.29 -1.00 11.70
N GLY A 551 -37.15 -1.28 10.40
CA GLY A 551 -36.53 -0.37 9.42
C GLY A 551 -37.28 0.97 9.34
N GLU A 552 -38.61 0.95 9.17
CA GLU A 552 -39.44 2.17 9.21
C GLU A 552 -39.34 2.89 10.57
N ARG A 553 -39.23 2.13 11.68
CA ARG A 553 -39.05 2.70 13.02
C ARG A 553 -37.72 3.41 13.16
N LEU A 554 -36.64 2.82 12.65
CA LEU A 554 -35.30 3.41 12.66
C LEU A 554 -35.26 4.68 11.81
N GLU A 555 -35.94 4.71 10.66
CA GLU A 555 -36.07 5.92 9.84
C GLU A 555 -36.79 7.05 10.62
N ASP A 556 -37.94 6.78 11.26
CA ASP A 556 -38.65 7.77 12.09
C ASP A 556 -37.82 8.25 13.30
N LEU A 557 -37.07 7.34 13.92
CA LEU A 557 -36.17 7.68 15.03
C LEU A 557 -35.00 8.53 14.57
N THR A 558 -34.44 8.25 13.39
CA THR A 558 -33.35 9.02 12.78
C THR A 558 -33.84 10.42 12.40
N ASP A 559 -34.99 10.54 11.74
CA ASP A 559 -35.64 11.84 11.44
C ASP A 559 -35.90 12.67 12.71
N ARG A 560 -36.37 11.98 13.76
CA ARG A 560 -36.59 12.60 15.08
C ARG A 560 -35.27 13.05 15.70
N LEU A 561 -34.23 12.23 15.62
CA LEU A 561 -32.90 12.56 16.11
C LEU A 561 -32.33 13.76 15.35
N GLU A 562 -32.39 13.78 14.03
CA GLU A 562 -31.98 14.92 13.19
C GLU A 562 -32.76 16.19 13.58
N THR A 563 -34.06 16.07 13.85
CA THR A 563 -34.88 17.20 14.33
C THR A 563 -34.50 17.65 15.75
N GLN A 564 -34.08 16.73 16.61
CA GLN A 564 -33.64 17.04 17.98
C GLN A 564 -32.25 17.68 18.00
N LEU A 565 -31.36 17.18 17.13
CA LEU A 565 -30.03 17.72 16.92
C LEU A 565 -30.09 19.03 16.13
N ALA A 566 -31.14 19.23 15.31
CA ALA A 566 -31.41 20.37 14.43
C ALA A 566 -30.18 21.23 14.20
N VAL A 567 -29.17 20.60 13.59
CA VAL A 567 -28.03 21.26 12.98
C VAL A 567 -28.63 21.99 11.78
N GLU A 568 -29.07 23.24 11.96
CA GLU A 568 -29.41 24.12 10.84
C GLU A 568 -28.13 24.38 10.05
N GLY A 569 -27.67 23.44 9.20
CA GLY A 569 -26.55 23.59 8.25
C GLY A 569 -25.52 24.65 8.66
N GLY A 570 -25.02 24.54 9.90
CA GLY A 570 -24.32 25.62 10.58
C GLY A 570 -22.89 25.77 10.08
N ASP A 571 -22.11 26.59 10.79
CA ASP A 571 -20.66 26.70 10.57
C ASP A 571 -19.94 25.35 10.76
N ASP A 572 -20.56 24.37 11.45
CA ASP A 572 -20.01 23.02 11.73
C ASP A 572 -20.21 22.01 10.59
N TRP A 573 -20.98 22.32 9.55
CA TRP A 573 -21.12 21.44 8.38
C TRP A 573 -20.15 21.85 7.28
N MET A 574 -19.47 20.87 6.65
CA MET A 574 -18.50 21.11 5.58
C MET A 574 -19.18 21.46 4.25
N ASN A 575 -19.97 22.54 4.21
CA ASN A 575 -20.86 22.91 3.10
C ASN A 575 -20.15 23.01 1.74
N GLU A 576 -19.00 23.68 1.69
CA GLU A 576 -18.24 23.87 0.44
C GLU A 576 -17.64 22.55 -0.07
N VAL A 577 -17.09 21.75 0.85
CA VAL A 577 -16.56 20.41 0.54
C VAL A 577 -17.67 19.48 0.07
N ALA A 578 -18.82 19.48 0.74
CA ALA A 578 -19.99 18.68 0.40
C ALA A 578 -20.54 19.03 -0.99
N ALA A 579 -20.59 20.32 -1.32
CA ALA A 579 -21.03 20.78 -2.64
C ALA A 579 -20.11 20.29 -3.76
N GLU A 580 -18.79 20.27 -3.54
CA GLU A 580 -17.81 19.79 -4.51
C GLU A 580 -17.75 18.25 -4.58
N ALA A 581 -17.92 17.56 -3.45
CA ALA A 581 -17.89 16.10 -3.38
C ALA A 581 -19.14 15.45 -3.99
N GLY A 582 -20.29 16.12 -3.94
CA GLY A 582 -21.57 15.60 -4.42
C GLY A 582 -22.17 14.48 -3.55
N SER A 583 -21.47 14.06 -2.49
CA SER A 583 -21.91 13.07 -1.51
C SER A 583 -21.42 13.45 -0.11
N THR A 584 -22.14 13.03 0.92
CA THR A 584 -21.84 13.30 2.33
C THR A 584 -22.19 12.10 3.20
N PHE A 585 -21.55 12.00 4.35
CA PHE A 585 -21.89 11.04 5.40
C PHE A 585 -22.15 11.76 6.74
N ALA A 586 -23.38 11.67 7.24
CA ALA A 586 -23.79 12.29 8.50
C ALA A 586 -23.52 11.32 9.67
N TRP A 587 -22.36 11.45 10.30
CA TRP A 587 -21.89 10.56 11.36
C TRP A 587 -22.85 10.52 12.55
N THR A 588 -23.35 11.68 12.99
CA THR A 588 -24.26 11.77 14.15
C THR A 588 -25.60 11.09 13.95
N SER A 589 -26.04 10.96 12.71
CA SER A 589 -27.36 10.39 12.36
C SER A 589 -27.23 8.93 11.96
N MET A 590 -26.13 8.57 11.29
CA MET A 590 -25.86 7.19 10.87
C MET A 590 -25.34 6.32 12.02
N ILE A 591 -24.50 6.85 12.92
CA ILE A 591 -23.93 6.10 14.06
C ILE A 591 -24.00 6.94 15.36
N PRO A 592 -25.21 7.35 15.78
CA PRO A 592 -25.38 8.22 16.95
C PRO A 592 -24.84 7.64 18.25
N GLU A 593 -25.00 6.33 18.45
CA GLU A 593 -24.66 5.63 19.69
C GLU A 593 -23.18 5.69 20.04
N VAL A 594 -22.30 5.76 19.04
CA VAL A 594 -20.85 5.86 19.24
C VAL A 594 -20.41 7.32 19.14
N ILE A 595 -20.89 8.05 18.12
CA ILE A 595 -20.43 9.42 17.85
C ILE A 595 -20.81 10.38 18.99
N LEU A 596 -22.02 10.25 19.54
CA LEU A 596 -22.47 11.10 20.64
C LEU A 596 -21.91 10.69 22.01
N ASP A 597 -21.30 9.50 22.12
CA ASP A 597 -20.53 9.07 23.30
C ASP A 597 -19.04 9.47 23.22
N GLY A 598 -18.66 10.20 22.16
CA GLY A 598 -17.33 10.80 22.01
C GLY A 598 -16.42 10.12 21.00
N GLY A 599 -16.91 9.14 20.24
CA GLY A 599 -16.19 8.51 19.13
C GLY A 599 -15.87 7.03 19.33
N PHE A 600 -15.13 6.46 18.39
CA PHE A 600 -14.78 5.04 18.36
C PHE A 600 -13.55 4.73 19.22
N ASP A 601 -13.57 3.65 19.99
CA ASP A 601 -12.44 3.19 20.78
C ASP A 601 -11.25 2.81 19.90
N ILE A 602 -11.52 2.23 18.73
CA ILE A 602 -10.50 1.85 17.75
C ILE A 602 -10.93 2.31 16.35
N VAL A 603 -10.08 3.08 15.69
CA VAL A 603 -10.18 3.40 14.26
C VAL A 603 -9.00 2.75 13.55
N ILE A 604 -9.27 1.85 12.60
CA ILE A 604 -8.26 1.05 11.91
C ILE A 604 -8.56 0.93 10.43
N GLY A 605 -7.55 0.81 9.56
CA GLY A 605 -7.80 0.65 8.13
C GLY A 605 -6.58 0.83 7.22
N ASN A 606 -6.82 0.70 5.93
CA ASN A 606 -5.88 1.01 4.84
C ASN A 606 -6.49 2.10 3.93
N PRO A 607 -6.30 3.39 4.25
CA PRO A 607 -6.85 4.47 3.44
C PRO A 607 -6.22 4.55 2.04
N PRO A 608 -6.93 5.09 1.04
CA PRO A 608 -6.40 5.25 -0.33
C PRO A 608 -5.20 6.23 -0.41
N TYR A 609 -4.15 5.86 -1.16
CA TYR A 609 -2.86 6.58 -1.19
C TYR A 609 -2.77 7.71 -2.22
N GLU A 610 -3.84 7.98 -2.98
CA GLU A 610 -3.76 8.84 -4.16
C GLU A 610 -3.40 10.29 -3.85
N GLY A 611 -2.42 10.82 -4.60
CA GLY A 611 -2.02 12.22 -4.61
C GLY A 611 -2.60 12.95 -5.81
N TRP A 612 -3.83 13.46 -5.68
CA TRP A 612 -4.56 14.34 -6.62
C TRP A 612 -4.27 14.22 -8.12
N SER A 613 -5.24 13.67 -8.85
CA SER A 613 -5.67 14.30 -10.11
C SER A 613 -7.13 14.05 -10.53
N GLN A 614 -8.00 13.52 -9.66
CA GLN A 614 -9.39 13.25 -10.06
C GLN A 614 -10.50 13.91 -9.23
N GLN A 615 -10.29 14.19 -7.92
CA GLN A 615 -11.38 14.62 -7.03
C GLN A 615 -11.15 16.05 -6.48
N GLY A 616 -11.92 17.04 -6.97
CA GLY A 616 -11.78 18.46 -6.62
C GLY A 616 -11.98 18.79 -5.14
N TYR A 617 -12.86 18.05 -4.44
CA TYR A 617 -13.24 18.34 -3.06
C TYR A 617 -12.11 18.17 -2.04
N VAL A 618 -11.05 17.42 -2.36
CA VAL A 618 -9.94 17.19 -1.44
C VAL A 618 -9.18 18.50 -1.15
N GLY A 619 -9.34 19.53 -1.98
CA GLY A 619 -8.68 20.84 -1.83
C GLY A 619 -9.49 21.80 -1.04
N GLU A 620 -10.79 21.76 -1.27
CA GLU A 620 -11.75 22.40 -0.38
C GLU A 620 -11.58 21.82 1.04
N LEU A 621 -11.42 20.50 1.17
CA LEU A 621 -11.15 19.86 2.46
C LEU A 621 -9.80 20.27 3.07
N ALA A 622 -8.76 20.43 2.24
CA ALA A 622 -7.47 20.93 2.72
C ALA A 622 -7.57 22.37 3.22
N THR A 623 -8.31 23.23 2.51
CA THR A 623 -8.55 24.62 2.89
C THR A 623 -9.38 24.69 4.16
N PHE A 624 -10.43 23.87 4.26
CA PHE A 624 -11.25 23.75 5.45
C PHE A 624 -10.41 23.38 6.68
N TYR A 625 -9.57 22.34 6.60
CA TYR A 625 -8.71 21.96 7.73
C TYR A 625 -7.67 23.03 8.10
N ASP A 626 -7.15 23.79 7.13
CA ASP A 626 -6.26 24.94 7.37
C ASP A 626 -6.93 26.04 8.19
N GLU A 627 -8.24 26.22 8.00
CA GLU A 627 -9.03 27.20 8.75
C GLU A 627 -9.46 26.71 10.14
N GLN A 628 -9.67 25.39 10.31
CA GLN A 628 -10.17 24.83 11.56
C GLN A 628 -9.09 24.39 12.55
N TYR A 629 -7.90 24.00 12.09
CA TYR A 629 -6.90 23.35 12.94
C TYR A 629 -5.54 24.05 12.93
N ASP A 630 -5.09 24.51 14.10
CA ASP A 630 -3.77 25.15 14.28
C ASP A 630 -2.58 24.26 13.89
N PHE A 631 -2.72 22.92 14.00
CA PHE A 631 -1.66 21.99 13.62
C PHE A 631 -1.56 21.78 12.11
N TYR A 632 -2.61 22.13 11.37
CA TYR A 632 -2.73 21.91 9.95
C TYR A 632 -2.32 23.17 9.20
N GLU A 633 -1.31 23.06 8.34
CA GLU A 633 -0.80 24.19 7.56
C GLU A 633 -0.64 23.77 6.10
N THR A 634 -1.34 24.44 5.20
CA THR A 634 -1.19 24.20 3.76
C THR A 634 0.10 24.83 3.23
N ILE A 635 0.84 24.06 2.41
CA ILE A 635 1.99 24.61 1.68
C ILE A 635 1.56 24.98 0.26
N PRO A 636 1.62 26.27 -0.14
CA PRO A 636 1.18 26.72 -1.45
C PRO A 636 1.86 25.96 -2.60
N GLY A 637 1.04 25.47 -3.53
CA GLY A 637 1.51 24.80 -4.75
C GLY A 637 1.98 23.34 -4.58
N MET A 638 1.82 22.73 -3.39
CA MET A 638 2.13 21.32 -3.17
C MET A 638 0.90 20.40 -3.28
N ARG A 639 1.15 19.11 -3.55
CA ARG A 639 0.10 18.07 -3.67
C ARG A 639 -0.45 17.66 -2.31
N HIS A 640 -1.78 17.56 -2.22
CA HIS A 640 -2.48 16.94 -1.11
C HIS A 640 -2.77 15.47 -1.46
N ASP A 641 -2.62 14.57 -0.50
CA ASP A 641 -2.93 13.14 -0.71
C ASP A 641 -4.12 12.77 0.15
N LEU A 642 -4.93 11.84 -0.36
CA LEU A 642 -6.18 11.42 0.25
C LEU A 642 -5.96 10.76 1.62
N TYR A 643 -4.96 9.89 1.75
CA TYR A 643 -4.63 9.24 3.03
C TYR A 643 -4.37 10.23 4.17
N GLN A 644 -3.84 11.44 3.90
CA GLN A 644 -3.64 12.44 4.96
C GLN A 644 -4.96 12.99 5.50
N LYS A 645 -5.98 13.10 4.64
CA LYS A 645 -7.32 13.51 5.05
C LYS A 645 -7.95 12.43 5.91
N PHE A 646 -7.71 11.16 5.57
CA PHE A 646 -8.09 10.03 6.41
C PHE A 646 -7.37 10.02 7.75
N ILE A 647 -6.07 10.36 7.82
CA ILE A 647 -5.37 10.49 9.11
C ILE A 647 -6.07 11.50 10.04
N ILE A 648 -6.50 12.66 9.50
CA ILE A 648 -7.20 13.69 10.27
C ILE A 648 -8.62 13.23 10.63
N ARG A 649 -9.37 12.70 9.66
CA ARG A 649 -10.73 12.20 9.88
C ARG A 649 -10.76 11.04 10.87
N GLY A 650 -9.82 10.12 10.77
CA GLY A 650 -9.64 9.03 11.71
C GLY A 650 -9.43 9.56 13.12
N TRP A 651 -8.57 10.57 13.28
CA TRP A 651 -8.39 11.25 14.57
C TRP A 651 -9.65 11.96 15.09
N GLU A 652 -10.42 12.66 14.25
CA GLU A 652 -11.71 13.25 14.66
C GLU A 652 -12.67 12.18 15.20
N LEU A 653 -12.71 11.01 14.54
CA LEU A 653 -13.62 9.90 14.85
C LEU A 653 -13.17 9.02 16.01
N THR A 654 -11.88 8.99 16.34
CA THR A 654 -11.37 8.25 17.51
C THR A 654 -11.82 8.93 18.80
N ALA A 655 -12.26 8.13 19.77
CA ALA A 655 -12.57 8.58 21.13
C ALA A 655 -11.31 9.12 21.83
N GLU A 656 -11.49 9.96 22.84
CA GLU A 656 -10.38 10.31 23.74
C GLU A 656 -9.83 9.02 24.39
N GLU A 657 -8.50 8.91 24.48
CA GLU A 657 -7.78 7.70 24.93
C GLU A 657 -7.93 6.47 23.99
N GLY A 658 -8.72 6.59 22.91
CA GLY A 658 -8.88 5.58 21.87
C GLY A 658 -7.66 5.46 20.93
N VAL A 659 -7.67 4.42 20.09
CA VAL A 659 -6.56 4.03 19.23
C VAL A 659 -6.87 4.32 17.76
N LEU A 660 -5.95 4.99 17.07
CA LEU A 660 -5.94 5.18 15.63
C LEU A 660 -4.77 4.39 15.02
N SER A 661 -5.04 3.49 14.09
CA SER A 661 -4.02 2.64 13.47
C SER A 661 -4.21 2.53 11.96
N TYR A 662 -3.28 3.04 11.15
CA TYR A 662 -3.36 2.92 9.70
C TYR A 662 -2.07 2.39 9.08
N ILE A 663 -2.25 1.68 7.97
CA ILE A 663 -1.20 1.47 6.97
C ILE A 663 -1.39 2.51 5.86
N THR A 664 -0.34 3.28 5.57
CA THR A 664 -0.35 4.37 4.59
C THR A 664 0.96 4.42 3.81
N SER A 665 1.10 5.35 2.86
CA SER A 665 2.39 5.64 2.24
C SER A 665 3.38 6.25 3.25
N ASN A 666 4.63 5.79 3.28
CA ASN A 666 5.69 6.34 4.14
C ASN A 666 6.14 7.77 3.74
N THR A 667 5.57 8.34 2.68
CA THR A 667 5.86 9.69 2.20
C THR A 667 5.68 10.75 3.29
N PHE A 668 4.81 10.51 4.28
CA PHE A 668 4.65 11.43 5.39
C PHE A 668 5.87 11.53 6.30
N TYR A 669 6.88 10.66 6.21
CA TYR A 669 8.05 10.70 7.09
C TYR A 669 8.83 12.01 6.91
N THR A 670 9.03 12.45 5.66
CA THR A 670 9.92 13.59 5.37
C THR A 670 9.27 14.64 4.49
N ILE A 671 8.38 14.28 3.55
CA ILE A 671 7.85 15.23 2.55
C ILE A 671 7.19 16.45 3.23
N GLY A 672 7.57 17.65 2.78
CA GLY A 672 7.12 18.92 3.35
C GLY A 672 5.61 19.06 3.43
N SER A 673 4.88 18.74 2.35
CA SER A 673 3.40 18.86 2.31
C SER A 673 2.66 17.95 3.29
N LYS A 674 3.36 17.02 3.94
CA LYS A 674 2.82 16.07 4.92
C LYS A 674 3.09 16.47 6.36
N GLN A 675 3.63 17.68 6.59
CA GLN A 675 3.96 18.18 7.92
C GLN A 675 2.75 18.17 8.86
N SER A 676 1.56 18.51 8.38
CA SER A 676 0.33 18.50 9.18
C SER A 676 0.04 17.12 9.79
N SER A 677 0.25 16.04 9.04
CA SER A 677 0.10 14.67 9.56
C SER A 677 1.13 14.36 10.66
N ARG A 678 2.39 14.78 10.47
CA ARG A 678 3.44 14.60 11.50
C ARG A 678 3.16 15.42 12.76
N ARG A 679 2.73 16.67 12.62
CA ARG A 679 2.33 17.53 13.76
C ARG A 679 1.20 16.90 14.54
N LEU A 680 0.15 16.41 13.87
CA LEU A 680 -0.95 15.71 14.52
C LEU A 680 -0.46 14.46 15.28
N MET A 681 0.31 13.59 14.63
CA MET A 681 0.85 12.38 15.25
C MET A 681 1.73 12.69 16.47
N GLN A 682 2.57 13.73 16.39
CA GLN A 682 3.49 14.11 17.47
C GLN A 682 2.83 14.95 18.56
N GLN A 683 1.61 15.45 18.38
CA GLN A 683 0.80 16.07 19.43
C GLN A 683 0.06 15.05 20.30
N HIS A 684 0.06 13.78 19.88
CA HIS A 684 -0.59 12.68 20.55
C HIS A 684 0.42 11.59 20.93
N GLU A 685 -0.02 10.59 21.67
CA GLU A 685 0.82 9.44 22.04
C GLU A 685 1.00 8.49 20.85
N LEU A 686 1.96 8.81 19.99
CA LEU A 686 2.41 7.91 18.93
C LEU A 686 3.19 6.75 19.56
N ASN A 687 2.63 5.55 19.53
CA ASN A 687 3.22 4.38 20.19
C ASN A 687 4.21 3.69 19.27
N GLU A 688 3.82 3.47 18.01
CA GLU A 688 4.57 2.65 17.06
C GLU A 688 4.57 3.31 15.68
N LEU A 689 5.72 3.24 15.01
CA LEU A 689 5.95 3.71 13.65
C LEU A 689 6.82 2.69 12.91
N ILE A 690 6.22 1.92 12.00
CA ILE A 690 6.87 0.82 11.28
C ILE A 690 7.01 1.19 9.81
N ARG A 691 8.23 1.16 9.30
CA ARG A 691 8.48 1.13 7.86
C ARG A 691 8.27 -0.30 7.37
N ALA A 692 7.21 -0.52 6.62
CA ALA A 692 6.79 -1.86 6.21
C ALA A 692 7.46 -2.31 4.89
N ASN A 693 7.40 -3.61 4.62
CA ASN A 693 7.99 -4.25 3.45
C ASN A 693 7.37 -3.68 2.17
N PRO A 694 8.16 -3.15 1.20
CA PRO A 694 7.62 -2.63 -0.06
C PRO A 694 6.83 -3.66 -0.88
N ASN A 695 7.09 -4.96 -0.69
CA ASN A 695 6.36 -6.05 -1.33
C ASN A 695 5.01 -6.38 -0.67
N THR A 696 4.57 -5.58 0.32
CA THR A 696 3.26 -5.76 0.97
C THR A 696 2.11 -5.66 -0.03
N PHE A 697 2.21 -4.76 -1.00
CA PHE A 697 1.21 -4.57 -2.05
C PHE A 697 1.87 -4.84 -3.40
N ASP A 698 1.09 -5.34 -4.37
CA ASP A 698 1.55 -5.48 -5.76
C ASP A 698 1.52 -4.12 -6.49
N ALA A 699 2.08 -3.09 -5.87
CA ALA A 699 2.15 -1.72 -6.33
C ALA A 699 3.51 -1.09 -5.96
N SER A 700 3.99 -0.14 -6.76
CA SER A 700 5.25 0.58 -6.50
C SER A 700 5.11 1.65 -5.41
N VAL A 701 4.78 1.23 -4.19
CA VAL A 701 4.62 2.10 -3.01
C VAL A 701 5.45 1.59 -1.85
N ASN A 702 5.94 2.50 -1.00
CA ASN A 702 6.60 2.15 0.25
C ASN A 702 5.61 2.35 1.41
N PRO A 703 5.09 1.27 2.02
CA PRO A 703 4.11 1.38 3.09
C PRO A 703 4.75 1.73 4.44
N ALA A 704 3.97 2.36 5.30
CA ALA A 704 4.26 2.60 6.70
C ALA A 704 3.01 2.33 7.54
N ILE A 705 3.21 1.70 8.70
CA ILE A 705 2.16 1.45 9.68
C ILE A 705 2.43 2.36 10.88
N PHE A 706 1.39 2.99 11.42
CA PHE A 706 1.49 3.69 12.69
C PHE A 706 0.33 3.32 13.61
N ALA A 707 0.58 3.39 14.91
CA ALA A 707 -0.45 3.28 15.94
C ALA A 707 -0.33 4.46 16.91
N LEU A 708 -1.41 5.23 17.01
CA LEU A 708 -1.51 6.46 17.78
C LEU A 708 -2.62 6.31 18.83
N ARG A 709 -2.41 6.80 20.04
CA ARG A 709 -3.48 6.97 21.02
C ARG A 709 -3.88 8.44 21.11
N LYS A 710 -5.18 8.74 21.04
CA LYS A 710 -5.73 10.11 21.08
C LYS A 710 -5.71 10.65 22.51
N THR A 711 -4.51 10.97 22.97
CA THR A 711 -4.26 11.69 24.22
C THR A 711 -2.94 12.44 24.11
N SER A 712 -2.76 13.49 24.91
CA SER A 712 -1.51 14.26 24.92
C SER A 712 -0.35 13.41 25.45
N PRO A 713 0.82 13.39 24.79
CA PRO A 713 1.95 12.59 25.22
C PRO A 713 2.56 13.15 26.51
N PRO A 714 2.95 12.30 27.47
CA PRO A 714 3.70 12.72 28.63
C PRO A 714 5.07 13.28 28.20
N SER A 715 5.71 14.05 29.08
CA SER A 715 6.98 14.72 28.77
C SER A 715 8.14 13.76 28.48
N ASP A 716 8.03 12.51 28.92
CA ASP A 716 9.00 11.42 28.73
C ASP A 716 8.47 10.34 27.77
N HIS A 717 7.51 10.68 26.91
CA HIS A 717 6.96 9.75 25.92
C HIS A 717 8.02 9.31 24.92
N ARG A 718 8.05 8.00 24.66
CA ARG A 718 8.94 7.37 23.67
C ARG A 718 8.11 6.65 22.60
N ILE A 719 8.60 6.68 21.38
CA ILE A 719 8.03 6.00 20.20
C ILE A 719 8.87 4.77 19.89
N SER A 720 8.23 3.66 19.52
CA SER A 720 8.89 2.51 18.89
C SER A 720 8.98 2.74 17.38
N TYR A 721 10.15 3.13 16.89
CA TYR A 721 10.47 3.14 15.46
C TYR A 721 10.98 1.77 15.05
N VAL A 722 10.45 1.21 13.95
CA VAL A 722 10.86 -0.11 13.45
C VAL A 722 11.06 -0.05 11.93
N ASP A 723 12.21 -0.51 11.46
CA ASP A 723 12.41 -0.82 10.05
C ASP A 723 12.20 -2.32 9.84
N ALA A 724 11.06 -2.66 9.22
CA ALA A 724 10.69 -4.01 8.82
C ALA A 724 10.62 -4.13 7.29
N SER A 725 11.34 -3.25 6.58
CA SER A 725 11.26 -3.19 5.11
C SER A 725 11.85 -4.41 4.41
N GLU A 726 12.77 -5.13 5.07
CA GLU A 726 13.34 -6.40 4.61
C GLU A 726 12.68 -7.62 5.27
N THR A 727 11.83 -7.42 6.28
CA THR A 727 11.17 -8.49 7.03
C THR A 727 10.04 -9.11 6.20
N PRO A 728 9.98 -10.44 6.05
CA PRO A 728 8.85 -11.12 5.43
C PRO A 728 7.52 -10.78 6.11
N ILE A 729 6.46 -10.50 5.34
CA ILE A 729 5.17 -10.03 5.90
C ILE A 729 4.52 -11.04 6.87
N ASN A 730 4.74 -12.34 6.67
CA ASN A 730 4.26 -13.43 7.53
C ASN A 730 4.88 -13.42 8.94
N GLU A 731 6.01 -12.75 9.12
CA GLU A 731 6.69 -12.62 10.42
C GLU A 731 6.21 -11.41 11.23
N TYR A 732 5.42 -10.49 10.65
CA TYR A 732 4.99 -9.26 11.34
C TYR A 732 4.22 -9.53 12.64
N ARG A 733 3.56 -10.69 12.76
CA ARG A 733 2.89 -11.11 13.99
C ARG A 733 3.82 -11.18 15.20
N THR A 734 5.12 -11.47 15.04
CA THR A 734 6.06 -11.56 16.15
C THR A 734 6.33 -10.18 16.76
N LEU A 735 6.19 -9.12 15.96
CA LEU A 735 6.39 -7.74 16.39
C LEU A 735 5.42 -7.32 17.51
N VAL A 736 4.23 -7.93 17.61
CA VAL A 736 3.29 -7.61 18.70
C VAL A 736 3.90 -7.89 20.08
N GLY A 737 4.70 -8.96 20.19
CA GLY A 737 5.39 -9.34 21.42
C GLY A 737 6.78 -8.72 21.58
N GLU A 738 7.50 -8.47 20.47
CA GLU A 738 8.82 -7.84 20.49
C GLU A 738 8.76 -6.34 20.80
N LEU A 739 7.73 -5.65 20.28
CA LEU A 739 7.51 -4.23 20.47
C LEU A 739 6.78 -3.99 21.80
N GLY A 740 7.60 -4.06 22.85
CA GLY A 740 7.18 -3.86 24.22
C GLY A 740 6.64 -2.46 24.52
N ASN A 741 5.84 -2.32 25.58
CA ASN A 741 5.55 -1.00 26.16
C ASN A 741 6.79 -0.52 26.95
N PHE A 742 7.76 0.10 26.27
CA PHE A 742 9.05 0.53 26.84
C PHE A 742 8.95 1.67 27.88
N ARG A 743 7.74 2.04 28.30
CA ARG A 743 7.50 2.95 29.45
C ARG A 743 8.23 2.51 30.72
N GLU A 744 8.46 1.19 30.90
CA GLU A 744 9.10 0.65 32.11
C GLU A 744 10.61 0.37 31.99
N GLN A 745 11.17 0.40 30.78
CA GLN A 745 12.60 0.14 30.54
C GLN A 745 13.41 1.44 30.46
N ARG A 746 13.34 2.27 31.49
CA ARG A 746 14.35 3.33 31.66
C ARG A 746 15.58 2.69 32.30
N PRO A 747 16.72 2.53 31.61
CA PRO A 747 17.98 2.29 32.32
C PRO A 747 18.16 3.42 33.33
N SER A 748 18.72 3.12 34.50
CA SER A 748 18.87 4.04 35.63
C SER A 748 19.76 5.29 35.37
N SER A 749 20.16 5.53 34.12
CA SER A 749 20.95 6.66 33.63
C SER A 749 20.11 7.49 32.65
N ASP A 750 19.73 8.70 33.06
CA ASP A 750 18.94 9.69 32.31
C ASP A 750 19.67 10.28 31.06
N GLU A 751 20.45 9.53 30.27
CA GLU A 751 21.37 10.15 29.29
C GLU A 751 21.15 9.85 27.78
N GLU A 752 20.47 8.77 27.36
CA GLU A 752 20.36 8.44 25.92
C GLU A 752 18.94 8.59 25.36
N ALA A 753 18.78 9.48 24.35
CA ALA A 753 17.50 9.78 23.69
C ALA A 753 16.96 8.65 22.78
N THR A 754 17.80 7.66 22.48
CA THR A 754 17.50 6.50 21.63
C THR A 754 18.01 5.22 22.31
N THR A 755 17.27 4.12 22.17
CA THR A 755 17.68 2.80 22.67
C THR A 755 17.30 1.75 21.65
N ARG A 756 18.28 0.92 21.22
CA ARG A 756 18.01 -0.19 20.30
C ARG A 756 17.13 -1.25 20.97
N LEU A 757 16.10 -1.70 20.27
CA LEU A 757 15.20 -2.77 20.70
C LEU A 757 15.79 -4.14 20.33
N ASP A 758 15.39 -5.16 21.09
CA ASP A 758 15.79 -6.55 20.86
C ASP A 758 14.83 -7.19 19.84
N THR A 759 15.00 -6.81 18.57
CA THR A 759 14.23 -7.34 17.42
C THR A 759 15.01 -8.43 16.70
N LEU A 760 14.30 -9.36 16.05
CA LEU A 760 14.93 -10.42 15.24
C LEU A 760 15.38 -9.87 13.88
N GLU A 761 16.61 -10.19 13.46
CA GLU A 761 17.11 -9.86 12.12
C GLU A 761 16.20 -10.50 11.04
N PRO A 762 15.90 -9.78 9.94
CA PRO A 762 16.48 -8.51 9.48
C PRO A 762 15.84 -7.24 10.09
N THR A 763 14.85 -7.37 10.96
CA THR A 763 14.14 -6.23 11.56
C THR A 763 15.04 -5.43 12.49
N THR A 764 15.02 -4.10 12.35
CA THR A 764 15.68 -3.18 13.31
C THR A 764 14.63 -2.34 14.04
N GLY A 765 14.76 -2.25 15.38
CA GLY A 765 13.86 -1.47 16.21
C GLY A 765 14.59 -0.51 17.14
N TYR A 766 13.96 0.63 17.45
CA TYR A 766 14.46 1.65 18.35
C TYR A 766 13.34 2.27 19.18
N ALA A 767 13.56 2.42 20.49
CA ALA A 767 12.78 3.34 21.32
C ALA A 767 13.40 4.74 21.23
N VAL A 768 12.60 5.76 20.93
CA VAL A 768 13.08 7.12 20.66
C VAL A 768 12.27 8.14 21.43
N ASP A 769 12.93 9.08 22.08
CA ASP A 769 12.26 10.21 22.73
C ASP A 769 11.54 11.07 21.67
N LEU A 770 10.26 11.37 21.91
CA LEU A 770 9.43 12.11 20.96
C LEU A 770 10.04 13.47 20.54
N ASP A 771 10.78 14.11 21.45
CA ASP A 771 11.43 15.39 21.20
C ASP A 771 12.53 15.32 20.14
N VAL A 772 13.13 14.15 19.88
CA VAL A 772 14.07 13.95 18.77
C VAL A 772 13.40 14.31 17.44
N TYR A 773 12.17 13.82 17.21
CA TYR A 773 11.43 14.12 15.98
C TYR A 773 10.80 15.52 15.99
N ARG A 774 10.40 16.04 17.15
CA ARG A 774 9.89 17.41 17.24
C ARG A 774 10.97 18.45 16.93
N ASN A 775 12.23 18.11 17.16
CA ASN A 775 13.37 18.99 16.96
C ASN A 775 14.03 18.85 15.58
N THR A 776 13.39 18.15 14.63
CA THR A 776 13.83 18.11 13.23
C THR A 776 13.14 19.21 12.41
N ILE A 777 13.66 19.44 11.21
CA ILE A 777 13.05 20.34 10.23
C ILE A 777 11.68 19.75 9.84
N ARG A 778 10.63 20.57 9.97
CA ARG A 778 9.24 20.18 9.67
C ARG A 778 8.78 18.89 10.37
N ASN A 779 9.30 18.63 11.57
CA ASN A 779 8.90 17.49 12.39
C ASN A 779 9.13 16.13 11.70
N ALA A 780 10.09 16.00 10.78
CA ALA A 780 10.36 14.77 10.05
C ALA A 780 10.70 13.57 10.95
N PHE A 781 10.22 12.39 10.55
CA PHE A 781 10.59 11.09 11.10
C PHE A 781 11.77 10.51 10.31
N PHE A 782 12.69 9.86 11.02
CA PHE A 782 13.87 9.22 10.44
C PHE A 782 14.28 7.99 11.27
N GLU A 783 15.06 7.09 10.69
CA GLU A 783 15.62 5.95 11.42
C GLU A 783 16.70 6.44 12.41
N PRO A 784 16.52 6.24 13.72
CA PRO A 784 17.38 6.80 14.77
C PRO A 784 18.64 5.93 15.02
N ASN A 785 19.29 5.46 13.96
CA ASN A 785 20.54 4.72 14.06
C ASN A 785 21.69 5.64 14.54
N GLU A 786 22.82 5.04 14.93
CA GLU A 786 23.93 5.78 15.55
C GLU A 786 24.47 6.91 14.65
N GLU A 787 24.48 6.71 13.34
CA GLU A 787 24.95 7.70 12.36
C GLU A 787 23.97 8.86 12.23
N ASN A 788 22.69 8.56 12.02
CA ASN A 788 21.64 9.57 11.90
C ASN A 788 21.49 10.40 13.18
N MET A 789 21.62 9.79 14.36
CA MET A 789 21.57 10.54 15.62
C MET A 789 22.74 11.52 15.78
N ARG A 790 23.95 11.14 15.35
CA ARG A 790 25.09 12.08 15.32
C ARG A 790 24.84 13.26 14.39
N LEU A 791 24.27 13.01 13.21
CA LEU A 791 23.91 14.06 12.26
C LEU A 791 22.81 14.99 12.80
N PHE A 792 21.81 14.40 13.47
CA PHE A 792 20.74 15.12 14.13
C PHE A 792 21.26 16.09 15.21
N GLU A 793 22.03 15.59 16.18
CA GLU A 793 22.58 16.39 17.29
C GLU A 793 23.50 17.51 16.81
N ARG A 794 24.25 17.25 15.73
CA ARG A 794 25.21 18.21 15.19
C ARG A 794 24.55 19.33 14.40
N PHE A 795 23.53 18.99 13.61
CA PHE A 795 23.00 19.89 12.58
C PHE A 795 21.53 20.23 12.76
N MET A 796 20.66 19.25 12.98
CA MET A 796 19.21 19.44 12.83
C MET A 796 18.63 20.39 13.87
N GLU A 797 19.03 20.27 15.14
CA GLU A 797 18.55 21.17 16.22
C GLU A 797 18.85 22.65 15.89
N ARG A 798 20.08 22.94 15.44
CA ARG A 798 20.48 24.31 15.05
C ARG A 798 19.78 24.80 13.80
N ILE A 799 19.54 23.90 12.85
CA ILE A 799 18.90 24.25 11.58
C ILE A 799 17.42 24.47 11.77
N GLN A 800 16.77 23.75 12.68
CA GLN A 800 15.37 23.98 13.00
C GLN A 800 15.13 25.41 13.50
N ASP A 801 15.99 25.91 14.40
CA ASP A 801 15.93 27.30 14.87
C ASP A 801 16.07 28.29 13.71
N LEU A 802 17.05 28.07 12.82
CA LEU A 802 17.28 28.91 11.64
C LEU A 802 16.12 28.83 10.64
N SER A 803 15.60 27.63 10.41
CA SER A 803 14.45 27.39 9.54
C SER A 803 13.26 28.19 10.05
N THR A 804 12.93 28.05 11.33
CA THR A 804 11.80 28.74 11.97
C THR A 804 11.95 30.27 11.93
N GLU A 805 13.16 30.79 12.15
CA GLU A 805 13.41 32.24 12.10
C GLU A 805 13.26 32.83 10.69
N TRP A 806 13.68 32.08 9.66
CA TRP A 806 13.85 32.59 8.30
C TRP A 806 12.87 32.01 7.26
N GLU A 807 11.90 31.19 7.68
CA GLU A 807 11.01 30.44 6.78
C GLU A 807 10.27 31.34 5.79
N ALA A 808 9.71 32.46 6.28
CA ALA A 808 8.97 33.41 5.45
C ALA A 808 9.89 34.11 4.42
N GLU A 809 11.14 34.39 4.78
CA GLU A 809 12.12 35.05 3.92
C GLU A 809 12.67 34.09 2.87
N ILE A 810 12.78 32.79 3.17
CA ILE A 810 13.32 31.78 2.26
C ILE A 810 12.22 30.97 1.56
N GLN A 811 10.95 31.37 1.64
CA GLN A 811 9.83 30.62 1.06
C GLN A 811 9.90 30.55 -0.49
N ASP A 812 10.11 31.69 -1.14
CA ASP A 812 10.19 31.80 -2.61
C ASP A 812 11.32 32.77 -3.03
N SER A 813 11.62 32.88 -4.32
CA SER A 813 12.73 33.73 -4.79
C SER A 813 12.47 35.23 -4.59
N THR A 814 11.21 35.67 -4.65
CA THR A 814 10.81 37.06 -4.45
C THR A 814 10.99 37.47 -3.00
N SER A 815 10.52 36.64 -2.07
CA SER A 815 10.64 36.86 -0.63
C SER A 815 12.11 36.91 -0.20
N LEU A 816 12.94 36.05 -0.81
CA LEU A 816 14.37 36.00 -0.58
C LEU A 816 15.09 37.24 -1.09
N GLU A 817 14.83 37.66 -2.33
CA GLU A 817 15.38 38.89 -2.91
C GLU A 817 15.02 40.14 -2.09
N ASN A 818 13.76 40.24 -1.64
CA ASN A 818 13.29 41.35 -0.79
C ASN A 818 13.97 41.38 0.58
N SER A 819 14.43 40.24 1.08
CA SER A 819 14.99 40.07 2.43
C SER A 819 16.52 40.09 2.47
N LEU A 820 17.18 40.19 1.32
CA LEU A 820 18.64 40.13 1.18
C LEU A 820 19.41 41.06 2.12
N ASP A 821 18.97 42.31 2.27
CA ASP A 821 19.66 43.27 3.13
C ASP A 821 19.58 42.90 4.61
N ARG A 822 18.47 42.26 5.03
CA ARG A 822 18.29 41.72 6.38
C ARG A 822 19.16 40.48 6.55
N ILE A 823 19.11 39.53 5.62
CA ILE A 823 19.93 38.31 5.64
C ILE A 823 21.42 38.65 5.75
N ARG A 824 21.90 39.62 4.94
CA ARG A 824 23.29 40.08 4.99
C ARG A 824 23.68 40.68 6.33
N ARG A 825 22.81 41.52 6.89
CA ARG A 825 23.11 42.26 8.12
C ARG A 825 23.02 41.37 9.36
N ASP A 826 21.93 40.60 9.45
CA ASP A 826 21.52 39.96 10.69
C ASP A 826 22.01 38.51 10.75
N HIS A 827 22.31 37.87 9.61
CA HIS A 827 22.78 36.48 9.56
C HIS A 827 24.20 36.33 8.97
N LEU A 828 24.41 36.67 7.69
CA LEU A 828 25.69 36.41 7.01
C LEU A 828 26.88 37.12 7.65
N SER A 829 26.66 38.29 8.29
CA SER A 829 27.73 39.02 8.98
C SER A 829 28.22 38.33 10.27
N GLN A 830 27.47 37.36 10.78
CA GLN A 830 27.78 36.63 12.01
C GLN A 830 28.47 35.29 11.74
N LEU A 831 28.48 34.82 10.48
CA LEU A 831 29.04 33.53 10.12
C LEU A 831 30.57 33.54 10.18
N THR A 832 31.13 32.51 10.78
CA THR A 832 32.58 32.26 10.86
C THR A 832 32.91 30.86 10.36
N GLU A 833 34.20 30.54 10.23
CA GLU A 833 34.66 29.18 9.91
C GLU A 833 34.05 28.15 10.88
N GLY A 834 33.49 27.07 10.35
CA GLY A 834 32.78 26.03 11.11
C GLY A 834 31.35 26.37 11.52
N SER A 835 30.85 27.58 11.24
CA SER A 835 29.41 27.89 11.40
C SER A 835 28.57 27.01 10.47
N VAL A 836 27.39 26.61 10.94
CA VAL A 836 26.38 25.89 10.16
C VAL A 836 25.28 26.86 9.77
N THR A 837 24.86 26.82 8.52
CA THR A 837 23.68 27.54 8.03
C THR A 837 22.91 26.70 7.02
N ILE A 838 21.88 27.26 6.39
CA ILE A 838 21.08 26.60 5.36
C ILE A 838 21.34 27.23 3.99
N LEU A 839 21.25 26.41 2.95
CA LEU A 839 21.53 26.83 1.56
C LEU A 839 20.71 28.05 1.12
N GLY A 840 19.46 28.15 1.57
CA GLY A 840 18.55 29.27 1.24
C GLY A 840 19.08 30.63 1.69
N LEU A 841 19.80 30.72 2.81
CA LEU A 841 20.35 31.99 3.32
C LEU A 841 21.67 32.39 2.65
N LEU A 842 22.36 31.43 2.02
CA LEU A 842 23.62 31.66 1.31
C LEU A 842 23.40 32.07 -0.13
N THR A 843 22.21 31.85 -0.67
CA THR A 843 22.00 31.84 -2.11
C THR A 843 20.77 32.63 -2.56
N LEU A 844 20.66 32.85 -3.87
CA LEU A 844 19.51 33.47 -4.54
C LEU A 844 19.06 32.59 -5.70
N GLY A 845 17.76 32.38 -5.83
CA GLY A 845 17.17 31.71 -6.99
C GLY A 845 16.80 32.71 -8.08
N GLY A 846 17.11 32.44 -9.34
CA GLY A 846 16.77 33.34 -10.44
C GLY A 846 16.60 32.63 -11.78
N VAL A 847 15.72 33.18 -12.62
CA VAL A 847 15.59 32.81 -14.05
C VAL A 847 16.14 33.96 -14.88
N GLY A 848 17.08 33.68 -15.77
CA GLY A 848 17.56 34.67 -16.74
C GLY A 848 16.51 34.90 -17.83
N ILE A 849 16.24 33.85 -18.61
CA ILE A 849 15.27 33.85 -19.71
C ILE A 849 14.26 32.71 -19.53
N GLN A 850 12.97 33.02 -19.66
CA GLN A 850 11.88 32.04 -19.61
C GLN A 850 11.85 31.22 -20.91
N THR A 851 11.77 29.88 -20.79
CA THR A 851 12.02 28.95 -21.91
C THR A 851 10.80 28.51 -22.73
N GLY A 852 9.60 29.03 -22.47
CA GLY A 852 8.46 28.88 -23.37
C GLY A 852 8.63 29.76 -24.61
N ASP A 853 8.48 29.19 -25.81
CA ASP A 853 8.62 29.83 -27.14
C ASP A 853 10.03 30.35 -27.57
N VAL A 854 11.12 29.79 -27.03
CA VAL A 854 12.50 30.14 -27.49
C VAL A 854 12.94 29.38 -28.77
N GLU A 855 12.05 28.63 -29.43
CA GLU A 855 12.38 27.96 -30.71
C GLU A 855 12.87 28.99 -31.74
N GLU A 856 12.24 30.17 -31.78
CA GLU A 856 12.58 31.22 -32.74
C GLU A 856 14.01 31.75 -32.55
N TYR A 857 14.58 31.63 -31.35
CA TYR A 857 15.88 32.20 -31.01
C TYR A 857 16.96 31.16 -30.68
N THR A 858 16.66 29.86 -30.76
CA THR A 858 17.63 28.79 -30.41
C THR A 858 18.15 28.03 -31.63
N ALA A 859 19.37 27.49 -31.50
CA ALA A 859 20.01 26.66 -32.52
C ALA A 859 20.91 25.59 -31.88
N TYR A 860 21.21 24.55 -32.66
CA TYR A 860 22.25 23.58 -32.34
C TYR A 860 23.57 23.91 -33.03
N LEU A 861 24.70 23.63 -32.38
CA LEU A 861 26.02 23.74 -33.01
C LEU A 861 26.28 22.55 -33.94
N ASP A 862 26.81 22.86 -35.11
CA ASP A 862 27.28 21.92 -36.12
C ASP A 862 28.28 20.89 -35.53
N GLY A 863 28.03 19.61 -35.77
CA GLY A 863 28.81 18.48 -35.22
C GLY A 863 28.20 17.82 -33.98
N SER A 864 27.15 18.40 -33.38
CA SER A 864 26.39 17.74 -32.31
C SER A 864 25.44 16.65 -32.84
N GLU A 865 25.12 15.67 -32.00
CA GLU A 865 24.20 14.57 -32.38
C GLU A 865 22.82 15.10 -32.83
N ASP A 866 22.31 16.12 -32.14
CA ASP A 866 21.01 16.73 -32.47
C ASP A 866 21.08 17.54 -33.77
N ALA A 867 22.19 18.22 -34.08
CA ALA A 867 22.39 18.90 -35.36
C ALA A 867 22.43 17.91 -36.54
N GLU A 868 23.07 16.75 -36.37
CA GLU A 868 23.12 15.70 -37.40
C GLU A 868 21.73 15.12 -37.69
N LYS A 869 20.87 14.99 -36.68
CA LYS A 869 19.47 14.57 -36.87
C LYS A 869 18.67 15.57 -37.70
N ILE A 870 18.84 16.88 -37.47
CA ILE A 870 18.19 17.93 -38.28
C ILE A 870 18.68 17.88 -39.73
N LYS A 871 19.99 17.75 -39.95
CA LYS A 871 20.56 17.63 -41.31
C LYS A 871 20.02 16.41 -42.04
N GLN A 872 19.94 15.26 -41.37
CA GLN A 872 19.42 14.03 -41.97
C GLN A 872 17.94 14.15 -42.36
N ARG A 873 17.13 14.84 -41.54
CA ARG A 873 15.70 15.05 -41.83
C ARG A 873 15.45 15.98 -43.01
N ASN A 874 16.26 17.03 -43.17
CA ASN A 874 16.10 18.03 -44.24
C ASN A 874 16.87 17.70 -45.53
N GLY A 875 17.81 16.75 -45.48
CA GLY A 875 18.51 16.24 -46.66
C GLY A 875 19.18 17.34 -47.50
N ASP A 876 18.86 17.38 -48.78
CA ASP A 876 19.41 18.35 -49.74
C ASP A 876 18.85 19.79 -49.56
N GLU A 877 17.75 19.95 -48.81
CA GLU A 877 17.11 21.25 -48.55
C GLU A 877 17.63 21.93 -47.27
N PHE A 878 18.60 21.30 -46.59
CA PHE A 878 19.17 21.84 -45.37
C PHE A 878 19.98 23.14 -45.59
N GLU A 879 19.70 24.14 -44.76
CA GLU A 879 20.44 25.40 -44.71
C GLU A 879 20.96 25.72 -43.30
N TYR A 880 22.21 26.22 -43.22
CA TYR A 880 22.78 26.72 -41.97
C TYR A 880 22.16 28.07 -41.60
N VAL A 881 22.00 28.32 -40.31
CA VAL A 881 21.48 29.57 -39.71
C VAL A 881 19.99 29.82 -39.98
N GLU A 882 19.48 29.42 -41.13
CA GLU A 882 18.07 29.52 -41.50
C GLU A 882 17.19 28.46 -40.80
N LYS A 883 15.89 28.75 -40.73
CA LYS A 883 14.90 27.82 -40.17
C LYS A 883 14.67 26.69 -41.18
N ASN A 884 14.97 25.46 -40.80
CA ASN A 884 14.69 24.27 -41.61
C ASN A 884 13.26 23.77 -41.36
N ASP A 885 12.60 23.28 -42.41
CA ASP A 885 11.19 22.86 -42.36
C ASP A 885 10.97 21.63 -41.47
N GLU A 886 11.85 20.64 -41.54
CA GLU A 886 11.78 19.44 -40.70
C GLU A 886 12.57 19.64 -39.40
N THR A 887 11.86 19.75 -38.28
CA THR A 887 12.45 20.03 -36.97
C THR A 887 12.94 18.75 -36.27
N PHE A 888 13.82 18.88 -35.27
CA PHE A 888 14.10 17.82 -34.29
C PHE A 888 13.80 18.35 -32.89
N ARG A 889 12.97 17.61 -32.13
CA ARG A 889 12.27 18.14 -30.95
C ARG A 889 11.48 19.40 -31.34
N TYR A 890 11.85 20.55 -30.78
CA TYR A 890 11.24 21.86 -31.02
C TYR A 890 12.21 22.84 -31.72
N ARG A 891 13.29 22.37 -32.36
CA ARG A 891 14.29 23.24 -32.98
C ARG A 891 14.52 22.89 -34.44
N SER A 892 14.83 23.92 -35.21
CA SER A 892 14.93 23.89 -36.68
C SER A 892 16.23 24.50 -37.22
N ARG A 893 17.12 25.03 -36.36
CA ARG A 893 18.33 25.74 -36.79
C ARG A 893 19.61 25.02 -36.38
N VAL A 894 20.59 25.04 -37.28
CA VAL A 894 21.95 24.59 -37.03
C VAL A 894 22.93 25.72 -37.39
N ILE A 895 23.82 26.04 -36.46
CA ILE A 895 24.82 27.11 -36.60
C ILE A 895 26.24 26.55 -36.64
N GLN A 896 27.17 27.33 -37.17
CA GLN A 896 28.58 26.97 -37.27
C GLN A 896 29.40 27.72 -36.23
N GLN A 897 30.57 27.18 -35.85
CA GLN A 897 31.46 27.78 -34.85
C GLN A 897 31.81 29.26 -35.12
N ARG A 898 31.85 29.69 -36.40
CA ARG A 898 32.11 31.08 -36.78
C ARG A 898 31.04 32.08 -36.33
N HIS A 899 29.82 31.63 -36.05
CA HIS A 899 28.70 32.45 -35.57
C HIS A 899 28.63 32.49 -34.04
N VAL A 900 29.40 31.64 -33.35
CA VAL A 900 29.45 31.57 -31.89
C VAL A 900 30.42 32.62 -31.35
N ARG A 901 30.02 33.31 -30.29
CA ARG A 901 30.89 34.19 -29.51
C ARG A 901 31.11 33.61 -28.12
N ASP A 902 32.36 33.70 -27.67
CA ASP A 902 32.79 33.32 -26.33
C ASP A 902 32.32 34.37 -25.32
N PRO A 903 31.43 34.03 -24.36
CA PRO A 903 30.87 34.98 -23.41
C PRO A 903 31.90 35.64 -22.49
N SER A 904 33.03 34.97 -22.22
CA SER A 904 34.13 35.52 -21.41
C SER A 904 34.80 36.75 -22.06
N THR A 905 34.60 36.93 -23.38
CA THR A 905 35.17 38.04 -24.16
C THR A 905 34.21 39.21 -24.36
N LEU A 906 32.97 39.11 -23.88
CA LEU A 906 31.93 40.12 -24.06
C LEU A 906 32.07 41.24 -23.01
N SER A 907 31.80 42.47 -23.43
CA SER A 907 31.63 43.61 -22.51
C SER A 907 30.31 43.53 -21.75
N GLU A 908 30.23 44.20 -20.60
CA GLU A 908 28.99 44.31 -19.81
C GLU A 908 27.82 44.90 -20.60
N GLN A 909 28.10 45.79 -21.57
CA GLN A 909 27.07 46.32 -22.46
C GLN A 909 26.57 45.25 -23.44
N GLU A 910 27.48 44.47 -24.04
CA GLU A 910 27.12 43.38 -24.95
C GLU A 910 26.36 42.24 -24.23
N LYS A 911 26.76 41.93 -22.99
CA LYS A 911 26.04 40.98 -22.13
C LYS A 911 24.60 41.44 -21.85
N ARG A 912 24.38 42.74 -21.65
CA ARG A 912 23.06 43.31 -21.29
C ARG A 912 22.14 43.60 -22.48
N SER A 913 22.70 44.05 -23.58
CA SER A 913 21.94 44.63 -24.71
C SER A 913 22.09 43.85 -26.01
N GLY A 914 22.88 42.76 -26.03
CA GLY A 914 23.19 42.01 -27.24
C GLY A 914 24.44 42.52 -27.94
N ILE A 915 24.89 41.75 -28.93
CA ILE A 915 26.17 41.94 -29.61
C ILE A 915 25.95 42.59 -30.98
N ASP A 916 26.54 43.76 -31.19
CA ASP A 916 26.69 44.38 -32.51
C ASP A 916 27.82 43.66 -33.27
N GLY A 917 27.45 42.54 -33.91
CA GLY A 917 28.38 41.60 -34.53
C GLY A 917 28.44 41.71 -36.07
N PRO A 918 29.51 41.22 -36.71
CA PRO A 918 29.73 41.33 -38.16
C PRO A 918 28.81 40.44 -39.01
N TRP A 919 27.85 39.74 -38.41
CA TRP A 919 27.05 38.68 -39.03
C TRP A 919 25.56 39.04 -39.17
N ASP A 920 25.22 40.32 -39.29
CA ASP A 920 23.87 40.79 -39.67
C ASP A 920 22.74 40.16 -38.82
N GLY A 921 22.86 40.27 -37.49
CA GLY A 921 21.87 39.71 -36.57
C GLY A 921 22.01 38.22 -36.24
N GLN A 922 23.12 37.56 -36.62
CA GLN A 922 23.35 36.13 -36.41
C GLN A 922 24.53 35.84 -35.47
N THR A 923 24.48 36.39 -34.26
CA THR A 923 25.52 36.18 -33.24
C THR A 923 24.96 35.31 -32.13
N TRP A 924 25.62 34.20 -31.82
CA TRP A 924 25.07 33.17 -30.94
C TRP A 924 25.94 32.94 -29.71
N VAL A 925 25.32 32.74 -28.56
CA VAL A 925 25.97 32.46 -27.27
C VAL A 925 25.39 31.18 -26.66
N PRO A 926 26.17 30.43 -25.88
CA PRO A 926 25.70 29.20 -25.24
C PRO A 926 24.57 29.49 -24.24
N ILE A 927 23.55 28.64 -24.22
CA ILE A 927 22.44 28.69 -23.26
C ILE A 927 22.44 27.45 -22.37
N GLU A 928 22.21 27.67 -21.09
CA GLU A 928 22.06 26.62 -20.11
C GLU A 928 20.59 26.26 -19.91
N LYS A 929 20.29 24.97 -20.10
CA LYS A 929 18.98 24.35 -19.84
C LYS A 929 19.18 23.11 -18.97
N GLY A 930 18.09 22.58 -18.40
CA GLY A 930 18.08 21.41 -17.51
C GLY A 930 18.98 20.25 -17.99
N PHE A 931 19.38 19.39 -17.05
CA PHE A 931 20.41 18.37 -17.27
C PHE A 931 19.99 17.01 -16.72
N LYS A 932 20.65 15.95 -17.20
CA LYS A 932 20.45 14.57 -16.73
C LYS A 932 21.42 14.26 -15.59
N GLN A 933 21.11 13.28 -14.74
CA GLN A 933 21.98 12.86 -13.62
C GLN A 933 23.42 12.49 -14.05
N GLY A 934 23.60 11.94 -15.26
CA GLY A 934 24.94 11.66 -15.81
C GLY A 934 25.77 12.90 -16.20
N GLU A 935 25.17 14.09 -16.16
CA GLU A 935 25.75 15.38 -16.58
C GLU A 935 26.15 16.26 -15.37
N THR A 936 26.34 15.67 -14.19
CA THR A 936 26.85 16.33 -12.97
C THR A 936 28.27 16.87 -13.15
N TYR A 937 28.63 17.88 -12.36
CA TYR A 937 29.84 18.70 -12.49
C TYR A 937 29.88 19.55 -13.77
N TYR A 938 29.70 18.94 -14.95
CA TYR A 938 29.81 19.63 -16.24
C TYR A 938 29.05 18.93 -17.38
N LYS A 939 28.57 19.72 -18.34
CA LYS A 939 28.00 19.26 -19.63
C LYS A 939 28.56 20.07 -20.80
N GLU A 940 28.94 19.38 -21.87
CA GLU A 940 29.31 20.01 -23.14
C GLU A 940 28.09 20.72 -23.77
N THR A 941 28.27 21.97 -24.21
CA THR A 941 27.15 22.79 -24.70
C THR A 941 27.05 22.72 -26.21
N TYR A 942 25.92 22.20 -26.66
CA TYR A 942 25.56 22.18 -28.07
C TYR A 942 24.35 23.06 -28.39
N GLU A 943 23.77 23.73 -27.38
CA GLU A 943 22.60 24.59 -27.52
C GLU A 943 22.99 26.07 -27.38
N TYR A 944 22.48 26.88 -28.30
CA TYR A 944 22.83 28.30 -28.40
C TYR A 944 21.59 29.16 -28.57
N VAL A 945 21.64 30.39 -28.08
CA VAL A 945 20.64 31.44 -28.32
C VAL A 945 21.23 32.57 -29.17
N ASN A 946 20.43 33.16 -30.04
CA ASN A 946 20.81 34.36 -30.78
C ASN A 946 20.81 35.56 -29.83
N TRP A 947 21.99 36.16 -29.64
CA TRP A 947 22.26 37.28 -28.74
C TRP A 947 22.76 38.51 -29.51
N SER A 948 22.29 38.71 -30.74
CA SER A 948 22.44 40.00 -31.44
C SER A 948 21.54 41.07 -30.84
N GLU A 949 21.89 42.35 -30.97
CA GLU A 949 21.07 43.47 -30.45
C GLU A 949 19.60 43.36 -30.89
N ASP A 950 19.35 43.13 -32.19
CA ASP A 950 18.01 42.95 -32.76
C ASP A 950 17.26 41.71 -32.22
N ALA A 951 17.98 40.65 -31.85
CA ALA A 951 17.36 39.46 -31.25
C ALA A 951 17.01 39.72 -29.77
N VAL A 952 17.90 40.36 -29.02
CA VAL A 952 17.67 40.70 -27.61
C VAL A 952 16.49 41.66 -27.45
N GLU A 953 16.35 42.65 -28.34
CA GLU A 953 15.18 43.55 -28.35
C GLU A 953 13.85 42.80 -28.57
N ARG A 954 13.85 41.79 -29.45
CA ARG A 954 12.66 40.97 -29.71
C ARG A 954 12.32 40.04 -28.55
N ILE A 955 13.32 39.35 -27.99
CA ILE A 955 13.15 38.48 -26.81
C ILE A 955 12.62 39.30 -25.61
N GLU A 956 13.08 40.55 -25.46
CA GLU A 956 12.55 41.47 -24.46
C GLU A 956 11.10 41.88 -24.74
N ALA A 957 10.77 42.22 -25.99
CA ALA A 957 9.41 42.58 -26.39
C ALA A 957 8.40 41.43 -26.15
N ASP A 958 8.86 40.18 -26.27
CA ASP A 958 8.07 38.97 -26.00
C ASP A 958 7.94 38.67 -24.48
N GLY A 959 8.57 39.47 -23.61
CA GLY A 959 8.48 39.31 -22.14
C GLY A 959 9.26 38.12 -21.58
N MET A 960 10.20 37.57 -22.35
CA MET A 960 10.96 36.36 -22.00
C MET A 960 12.17 36.63 -21.09
N ILE A 961 12.74 37.84 -21.12
CA ILE A 961 13.83 38.21 -20.20
C ILE A 961 13.23 38.54 -18.83
N LYS A 962 13.58 37.76 -17.80
CA LYS A 962 13.09 37.97 -16.43
C LYS A 962 14.08 38.77 -15.60
N ASN A 963 15.34 38.32 -15.54
CA ASN A 963 16.37 39.02 -14.80
C ASN A 963 17.70 39.06 -15.60
N ARG A 964 18.07 40.26 -16.05
CA ARG A 964 19.30 40.48 -16.84
C ARG A 964 20.57 40.35 -16.01
N GLU A 965 20.49 40.57 -14.71
CA GLU A 965 21.66 40.63 -13.83
C GLU A 965 22.31 39.26 -13.65
N TYR A 966 21.57 38.18 -13.90
CA TYR A 966 22.05 36.80 -13.79
C TYR A 966 22.59 36.22 -15.11
N SER A 967 22.57 37.00 -16.20
CA SER A 967 23.05 36.52 -17.50
C SER A 967 24.57 36.42 -17.53
N PHE A 968 25.11 35.25 -17.85
CA PHE A 968 26.56 34.97 -17.90
C PHE A 968 27.28 35.02 -16.55
N GLU A 969 26.53 35.04 -15.44
CA GLU A 969 27.09 34.95 -14.09
C GLU A 969 27.41 33.50 -13.70
N GLU A 970 28.37 33.34 -12.79
CA GLU A 970 28.70 32.03 -12.22
C GLU A 970 27.59 31.56 -11.27
N GLY A 971 27.16 30.31 -11.42
CA GLY A 971 26.06 29.77 -10.63
C GLY A 971 26.03 28.25 -10.59
N ILE A 972 25.01 27.74 -9.90
CA ILE A 972 24.78 26.33 -9.67
C ILE A 972 23.41 25.96 -10.21
N LEU A 973 23.34 24.92 -11.02
CA LEU A 973 22.08 24.33 -11.43
C LEU A 973 21.82 23.07 -10.63
N ILE A 974 20.66 23.01 -9.98
CA ILE A 974 20.20 21.83 -9.24
C ILE A 974 19.02 21.22 -9.99
N SER A 975 19.01 19.89 -10.13
CA SER A 975 17.86 19.20 -10.73
C SER A 975 16.70 19.15 -9.73
N THR A 976 15.50 19.54 -10.15
CA THR A 976 14.27 19.39 -9.36
C THR A 976 13.34 18.39 -10.01
N GLY A 977 12.91 17.39 -9.22
CA GLY A 977 11.96 16.36 -9.65
C GLY A 977 12.56 15.30 -10.58
N GLY A 978 12.48 14.03 -10.18
CA GLY A 978 12.84 12.87 -11.02
C GLY A 978 14.13 12.13 -10.62
N PHE A 979 14.85 12.57 -9.59
CA PHE A 979 16.00 11.84 -9.02
C PHE A 979 15.87 11.76 -7.50
N SER A 980 16.25 10.62 -6.91
CA SER A 980 16.36 10.43 -5.46
C SER A 980 17.54 11.21 -4.86
N ASP A 981 18.57 11.46 -5.67
CA ASP A 981 19.81 12.11 -5.25
C ASP A 981 19.90 13.52 -5.82
N LEU A 982 20.56 14.41 -5.10
CA LEU A 982 20.92 15.74 -5.59
C LEU A 982 21.82 15.59 -6.82
N ALA A 983 21.30 16.02 -7.96
CA ALA A 983 22.11 16.28 -9.13
C ALA A 983 22.40 17.77 -9.19
N VAL A 984 23.68 18.12 -9.20
CA VAL A 984 24.18 19.50 -9.20
C VAL A 984 25.23 19.71 -10.28
N ARG A 985 25.25 20.90 -10.88
CA ARG A 985 26.18 21.26 -11.94
C ARG A 985 26.65 22.71 -11.82
N TYR A 986 27.95 22.92 -12.05
CA TYR A 986 28.53 24.25 -12.17
C TYR A 986 28.23 24.86 -13.55
N THR A 987 27.87 26.14 -13.59
CA THR A 987 27.69 26.88 -14.83
C THR A 987 28.34 28.25 -14.74
N THR A 988 28.99 28.67 -15.82
CA THR A 988 29.65 29.97 -15.97
C THR A 988 29.65 30.34 -17.45
N ASP A 989 29.72 31.65 -17.76
CA ASP A 989 29.81 32.14 -19.13
C ASP A 989 28.67 31.62 -20.04
N ARG A 990 27.46 31.45 -19.49
CA ARG A 990 26.29 30.94 -20.22
C ARG A 990 25.05 31.75 -19.89
N LEU A 991 24.12 31.78 -20.85
CA LEU A 991 22.81 32.38 -20.63
C LEU A 991 21.90 31.42 -19.87
N ILE A 992 21.17 31.91 -18.87
CA ILE A 992 20.44 31.06 -17.92
C ILE A 992 18.97 30.90 -18.34
N GLY A 993 18.56 29.68 -18.73
CA GLY A 993 17.19 29.38 -19.19
C GLY A 993 16.40 28.36 -18.34
N ALA A 994 16.99 27.82 -17.28
CA ALA A 994 16.41 26.75 -16.46
C ALA A 994 15.68 27.29 -15.22
N PRO A 995 14.66 26.57 -14.69
CA PRO A 995 13.84 27.04 -13.58
C PRO A 995 14.55 27.12 -12.21
N LEU A 996 15.76 26.54 -12.04
CA LEU A 996 16.40 26.48 -10.72
C LEU A 996 17.92 26.69 -10.74
N ILE A 997 18.33 27.91 -11.09
CA ILE A 997 19.72 28.35 -10.92
C ILE A 997 19.86 29.12 -9.64
N ILE A 998 20.90 28.76 -8.88
CA ILE A 998 21.23 29.29 -7.58
C ILE A 998 22.54 30.08 -7.69
N PHE A 999 22.52 31.33 -7.23
CA PHE A 999 23.67 32.23 -7.19
C PHE A 999 24.13 32.47 -5.75
N THR A 1000 25.44 32.48 -5.50
CA THR A 1000 25.99 32.75 -4.17
C THR A 1000 25.93 34.24 -3.83
N THR A 1001 25.39 34.59 -2.67
CA THR A 1001 25.27 35.99 -2.23
C THR A 1001 26.57 36.56 -1.64
N ASN A 1002 27.47 35.68 -1.20
CA ASN A 1002 28.78 36.02 -0.66
C ASN A 1002 29.83 34.97 -1.06
N THR A 1003 30.56 35.25 -2.13
CA THR A 1003 31.59 34.36 -2.68
C THR A 1003 32.83 34.25 -1.79
N GLU A 1004 33.03 35.15 -0.81
CA GLU A 1004 34.12 35.02 0.16
C GLU A 1004 33.85 33.86 1.13
N LEU A 1005 32.61 33.73 1.61
CA LEU A 1005 32.18 32.64 2.50
C LEU A 1005 32.10 31.30 1.77
N VAL A 1006 31.33 31.23 0.68
CA VAL A 1006 31.13 30.01 -0.11
C VAL A 1006 31.13 30.35 -1.59
N SER A 1007 31.87 29.60 -2.41
CA SER A 1007 31.85 29.77 -3.86
C SER A 1007 30.86 28.79 -4.52
N PRO A 1008 30.41 29.06 -5.76
CA PRO A 1008 29.59 28.12 -6.49
C PRO A 1008 30.25 26.73 -6.64
N LYS A 1009 31.57 26.69 -6.87
CA LYS A 1009 32.32 25.43 -6.98
C LYS A 1009 32.38 24.67 -5.66
N TYR A 1010 32.61 25.34 -4.54
CA TYR A 1010 32.56 24.71 -3.22
C TYR A 1010 31.20 24.04 -2.97
N LEU A 1011 30.11 24.76 -3.23
CA LEU A 1011 28.76 24.23 -3.07
C LEU A 1011 28.47 23.06 -4.02
N VAL A 1012 29.00 23.06 -5.26
CA VAL A 1012 28.90 21.89 -6.17
C VAL A 1012 29.57 20.66 -5.56
N GLY A 1013 30.76 20.80 -4.98
CA GLY A 1013 31.45 19.69 -4.31
C GLY A 1013 30.66 19.16 -3.10
N VAL A 1014 30.19 20.06 -2.24
CA VAL A 1014 29.42 19.73 -1.03
C VAL A 1014 28.07 19.09 -1.36
N LEU A 1015 27.29 19.64 -2.30
CA LEU A 1015 25.96 19.12 -2.62
C LEU A 1015 25.97 17.79 -3.41
N LEU A 1016 27.10 17.44 -4.02
CA LEU A 1016 27.31 16.16 -4.70
C LEU A 1016 27.96 15.10 -3.80
N SER A 1017 28.25 15.44 -2.56
CA SER A 1017 28.79 14.51 -1.56
C SER A 1017 27.71 13.53 -1.11
N GLU A 1018 28.11 12.33 -0.74
CA GLU A 1018 27.25 11.29 -0.18
C GLU A 1018 26.70 11.75 1.17
N THR A 1019 27.57 12.26 2.06
CA THR A 1019 27.18 12.81 3.37
C THR A 1019 26.02 13.81 3.30
N VAL A 1020 26.07 14.79 2.39
CA VAL A 1020 25.00 15.81 2.28
C VAL A 1020 23.74 15.24 1.63
N ASN A 1021 23.89 14.31 0.69
CA ASN A 1021 22.75 13.59 0.11
C ASN A 1021 22.02 12.77 1.17
N ASP A 1022 22.75 12.10 2.05
CA ASP A 1022 22.18 11.29 3.12
C ASP A 1022 21.46 12.17 4.15
N ILE A 1023 22.06 13.30 4.56
CA ILE A 1023 21.37 14.29 5.40
C ILE A 1023 20.06 14.76 4.74
N ALA A 1024 20.10 15.09 3.45
CA ALA A 1024 18.92 15.59 2.75
C ALA A 1024 17.83 14.52 2.59
N LYS A 1025 18.19 13.27 2.31
CA LYS A 1025 17.22 12.15 2.20
C LYS A 1025 16.63 11.79 3.56
N THR A 1026 17.45 11.74 4.60
CA THR A 1026 17.07 11.32 5.95
C THR A 1026 16.18 12.35 6.63
N PHE A 1027 16.50 13.65 6.53
CA PHE A 1027 15.83 14.68 7.32
C PHE A 1027 14.93 15.63 6.53
N LEU A 1028 15.08 15.72 5.20
CA LEU A 1028 14.33 16.70 4.39
C LEU A 1028 13.31 16.04 3.46
N ASN A 1029 13.75 15.21 2.51
CA ASN A 1029 12.86 14.56 1.55
C ASN A 1029 13.54 13.37 0.87
N SER A 1030 13.03 12.16 1.12
CA SER A 1030 13.57 10.91 0.57
C SER A 1030 13.03 10.54 -0.82
N SER A 1031 11.93 11.17 -1.27
CA SER A 1031 11.20 10.79 -2.50
C SER A 1031 11.51 11.68 -3.71
N GLY A 1032 12.33 12.72 -3.51
CA GLY A 1032 12.74 13.66 -4.55
C GLY A 1032 12.59 15.10 -4.08
N MET A 1033 13.71 15.83 -4.08
CA MET A 1033 13.77 17.16 -3.48
C MET A 1033 13.08 18.22 -4.35
N GLN A 1034 12.28 19.05 -3.70
CA GLN A 1034 11.72 20.26 -4.28
C GLN A 1034 12.57 21.49 -3.92
N THR A 1035 12.31 22.60 -4.60
CA THR A 1035 12.99 23.89 -4.34
C THR A 1035 12.98 24.27 -2.87
N THR A 1036 11.86 24.09 -2.20
CA THR A 1036 11.69 24.39 -0.77
C THR A 1036 12.55 23.50 0.10
N ASP A 1037 12.73 22.23 -0.27
CA ASP A 1037 13.52 21.27 0.53
C ASP A 1037 15.01 21.58 0.39
N VAL A 1038 15.46 21.85 -0.84
CA VAL A 1038 16.84 22.22 -1.16
C VAL A 1038 17.31 23.44 -0.37
N ARG A 1039 16.41 24.41 -0.09
CA ARG A 1039 16.75 25.61 0.70
C ARG A 1039 17.10 25.32 2.15
N HIS A 1040 16.66 24.19 2.70
CA HIS A 1040 16.91 23.78 4.08
C HIS A 1040 18.15 22.90 4.25
N ILE A 1041 18.87 22.59 3.16
CA ILE A 1041 20.09 21.78 3.23
C ILE A 1041 21.14 22.46 4.11
N PRO A 1042 21.68 21.78 5.14
CA PRO A 1042 22.81 22.26 5.92
C PRO A 1042 24.02 22.57 5.05
N ILE A 1043 24.66 23.70 5.31
CA ILE A 1043 25.95 24.07 4.72
C ILE A 1043 26.89 24.50 5.85
N VAL A 1044 28.02 23.81 5.97
CA VAL A 1044 29.13 24.18 6.84
C VAL A 1044 30.02 25.20 6.14
N ILE A 1045 30.35 26.30 6.84
CA ILE A 1045 31.26 27.33 6.34
C ILE A 1045 32.71 26.83 6.43
N PRO A 1046 33.43 26.69 5.30
CA PRO A 1046 34.77 26.09 5.27
C PRO A 1046 35.86 27.07 5.74
N THR A 1047 37.03 26.53 6.11
CA THR A 1047 38.27 27.33 6.15
C THR A 1047 38.73 27.68 4.73
N PRO A 1048 39.56 28.72 4.53
CA PRO A 1048 40.10 29.07 3.21
C PRO A 1048 40.84 27.92 2.53
N GLU A 1049 41.57 27.11 3.30
CA GLU A 1049 42.27 25.92 2.79
C GLU A 1049 41.31 24.83 2.33
N GLN A 1050 40.30 24.49 3.13
CA GLN A 1050 39.29 23.49 2.76
C GLN A 1050 38.50 23.93 1.53
N LYS A 1051 38.06 25.19 1.50
CA LYS A 1051 37.37 25.79 0.35
C LYS A 1051 38.20 25.65 -0.93
N SER A 1052 39.46 26.09 -0.89
CA SER A 1052 40.36 26.03 -2.05
C SER A 1052 40.65 24.59 -2.50
N SER A 1053 40.63 23.63 -1.58
CA SER A 1053 40.89 22.22 -1.88
C SER A 1053 39.71 21.59 -2.61
N VAL A 1054 38.48 21.80 -2.12
CA VAL A 1054 37.24 21.36 -2.79
C VAL A 1054 37.11 22.03 -4.16
N GLU A 1055 37.36 23.33 -4.27
CA GLU A 1055 37.32 24.05 -5.55
C GLU A 1055 38.27 23.45 -6.59
N SER A 1056 39.50 23.11 -6.18
CA SER A 1056 40.49 22.49 -7.08
C SER A 1056 40.08 21.09 -7.52
N LEU A 1057 39.46 20.30 -6.64
CA LEU A 1057 38.96 18.97 -6.98
C LEU A 1057 37.74 19.05 -7.90
N VAL A 1058 36.85 20.03 -7.71
CA VAL A 1058 35.73 20.28 -8.63
C VAL A 1058 36.24 20.67 -10.01
N ASP A 1059 37.29 21.49 -10.10
CA ASP A 1059 37.94 21.80 -11.38
C ASP A 1059 38.52 20.53 -12.04
N GLU A 1060 39.18 19.66 -11.27
CA GLU A 1060 39.66 18.37 -11.78
C GLU A 1060 38.51 17.47 -12.25
N ALA A 1061 37.38 17.45 -11.54
CA ALA A 1061 36.19 16.68 -11.92
C ALA A 1061 35.57 17.20 -13.25
N ILE A 1062 35.55 18.52 -13.44
CA ILE A 1062 35.14 19.16 -14.69
C ILE A 1062 36.09 18.77 -15.82
N ASP A 1063 37.41 18.78 -15.58
CA ASP A 1063 38.42 18.37 -16.57
C ASP A 1063 38.32 16.87 -16.94
N CYS A 1064 38.00 16.01 -15.96
CA CYS A 1064 37.70 14.60 -16.19
C CYS A 1064 36.49 14.42 -17.11
N ARG A 1065 35.39 15.16 -16.88
CA ARG A 1065 34.19 15.13 -17.74
C ARG A 1065 34.48 15.67 -19.14
N ASN A 1066 35.38 16.63 -19.27
CA ASN A 1066 35.84 17.17 -20.54
C ASN A 1066 36.86 16.28 -21.28
N GLY A 1067 37.20 15.11 -20.75
CA GLY A 1067 38.21 14.21 -21.34
C GLY A 1067 39.63 14.79 -21.34
N SER A 1068 39.88 15.84 -20.54
CA SER A 1068 41.14 16.57 -20.47
C SER A 1068 42.06 16.10 -19.34
N ALA A 1069 41.53 15.33 -18.38
CA ALA A 1069 42.28 14.70 -17.29
C ALA A 1069 42.40 13.17 -17.47
N SER A 1070 43.50 12.59 -16.97
CA SER A 1070 43.75 11.14 -17.02
C SER A 1070 43.19 10.36 -15.83
N ARG A 1071 42.77 11.06 -14.76
CA ARG A 1071 42.20 10.47 -13.55
C ARG A 1071 40.72 10.13 -13.78
N SER A 1072 40.20 9.10 -13.10
CA SER A 1072 38.76 8.80 -13.14
C SER A 1072 37.99 9.80 -12.28
N ILE A 1073 36.77 10.13 -12.71
CA ILE A 1073 35.89 11.01 -11.95
C ILE A 1073 35.56 10.45 -10.56
N ASP A 1074 35.40 9.13 -10.44
CA ASP A 1074 35.08 8.48 -9.17
C ASP A 1074 36.19 8.66 -8.13
N ALA A 1075 37.46 8.69 -8.58
CA ALA A 1075 38.59 8.95 -7.70
C ALA A 1075 38.66 10.41 -7.23
N VAL A 1076 38.15 11.36 -8.03
CA VAL A 1076 38.05 12.77 -7.62
C VAL A 1076 36.87 12.97 -6.65
N ARG A 1077 35.74 12.28 -6.91
CA ARG A 1077 34.58 12.28 -6.00
C ARG A 1077 34.95 11.75 -4.61
N SER A 1078 35.72 10.67 -4.55
CA SER A 1078 36.20 10.11 -3.27
C SER A 1078 37.07 11.10 -2.47
N ASP A 1079 37.93 11.88 -3.14
CA ASP A 1079 38.73 12.91 -2.46
C ASP A 1079 37.87 14.07 -1.95
N ILE A 1080 36.83 14.45 -2.71
CA ILE A 1080 35.86 15.45 -2.26
C ILE A 1080 35.11 14.93 -1.04
N GLU A 1081 34.67 13.67 -1.07
CA GLU A 1081 33.94 13.05 0.04
C GLU A 1081 34.77 13.04 1.32
N GLU A 1082 36.06 12.67 1.28
CA GLU A 1082 36.93 12.68 2.47
C GLU A 1082 37.00 14.06 3.13
N ILE A 1083 37.06 15.14 2.34
CA ILE A 1083 37.08 16.52 2.86
C ILE A 1083 35.71 16.92 3.40
N VAL A 1084 34.61 16.53 2.73
CA VAL A 1084 33.25 16.85 3.16
C VAL A 1084 32.89 16.05 4.42
N GLU A 1085 33.22 14.77 4.50
CA GLU A 1085 33.10 13.96 5.70
C GLU A 1085 33.87 14.62 6.86
N GLU A 1086 35.10 15.10 6.69
CA GLU A 1086 35.83 15.80 7.75
C GLU A 1086 35.12 17.11 8.18
N LEU A 1087 34.55 17.85 7.23
CA LEU A 1087 33.76 19.05 7.52
C LEU A 1087 32.47 18.74 8.29
N TYR A 1088 31.88 17.57 8.06
CA TYR A 1088 30.59 17.16 8.62
C TYR A 1088 30.69 16.18 9.80
N SER A 1089 31.88 15.63 10.07
CA SER A 1089 32.28 14.81 11.22
C SER A 1089 32.67 15.62 12.43
#